data_AF-F4LPX0-F1
#
_entry.id   AF-F4LPX0-F1
#
_cell.length_a   1.000
_cell.length_b   1.000
_cell.length_c   1.000
_cell.angle_alpha   90.00
_cell.angle_beta   90.00
_cell.angle_gamma   90.00
#
_symmetry.space_group_name_H-M   'P 1'
#
loop_
_entity.id
_entity.type
_entity.pdbx_description
1 polymer ?
#
loop_
_entity_poly.entity_id
_entity_poly.type
_entity_poly.pdbx_seq_one_letter_code
_entity_poly.pdbx_strand_id
1 'polypeptide(L)'
;MSYFRTMCFFALCVFCSSFLPAADMHSMQFYQVADKLPSMAVSAIAQDSSGAMYFGTRGSGLVKFDGNSYTPYLREPFSQDVSIPSVVQCMLMDNDVLFLGTYAGVFRFDTKTGSCRNYKICNDVVCCFLRDSKGRLWAGTLDGLALLDDVTGESVTFSNRDPIRTIGNNTVRGLYEDTSGRIFACTYDGIFQYDESGGSFVRPDFIRDANPAAHNVVYALEEDPAGNFWASSWGTGLVKIDSVTGDFTVYPLPNNAIYCMSTRYVDGAVLAGTWGGGLHLLYPDTGLVSSYTTDLSAPYALPNDTIYSMYKDRLGLLWIGTNGGGIVTYDKNRSFLQPVRFDSLSERSARLSIHCITPDENGNLWVILKNKGVLYYEPKSGVLKEYSPENGNLKSGIAYCVYIAPDGNVYLGTDCGLFSYDKQSDAFESVAWYAPFLKKPESRMVYDILQTSDGEFWIGTYGAGLVTYDLAGKKYRRYVSDDGDAHSLSSNVIYFVAEDSRGTLWVGTNAGLNRYTAEKDTFQQYVYDAKNTSGIGGLQIISFYESQDGTLWFSSNDSGVTAMNPETETFATYAHASGLPSNIVAGMVEISPDMFWIATGNGLVLFDRTTGSMQVYTTADGLPSNQFSAEPVVFADGTVWFGRRAAWCFCLRKVICCAAAVPAKRARVRF
;
A
#
# COMPACT_ATOMS: atom_id res chain seq x y z
N MET A 1 53.33 -36.34 -42.57
CA MET A 1 53.73 -37.09 -41.35
C MET A 1 53.37 -36.20 -40.17
N SER A 2 52.13 -36.31 -39.68
CA SER A 2 51.73 -36.91 -38.38
C SER A 2 52.31 -36.10 -37.21
N TYR A 3 51.57 -35.27 -36.46
CA TYR A 3 50.35 -35.55 -35.68
C TYR A 3 49.57 -34.25 -35.45
N PHE A 4 48.23 -34.25 -35.56
CA PHE A 4 47.26 -33.53 -34.69
C PHE A 4 45.85 -33.66 -35.30
N ARG A 5 45.03 -34.60 -34.79
CA ARG A 5 43.57 -34.65 -34.99
C ARG A 5 42.93 -35.50 -33.90
N THR A 6 42.31 -34.87 -32.90
CA THR A 6 41.07 -35.31 -32.24
C THR A 6 40.48 -34.09 -31.52
N MET A 7 39.61 -33.33 -32.18
CA MET A 7 38.13 -33.35 -32.05
C MET A 7 37.60 -32.79 -30.70
N CYS A 8 36.99 -31.60 -30.81
CA CYS A 8 35.72 -31.17 -30.25
C CYS A 8 35.33 -31.65 -28.84
N PHE A 9 35.28 -30.73 -27.87
CA PHE A 9 34.14 -30.40 -27.00
C PHE A 9 34.63 -29.44 -25.91
N PHE A 10 34.68 -28.14 -26.20
CA PHE A 10 34.70 -27.11 -25.16
C PHE A 10 33.33 -26.44 -25.17
N ALA A 11 32.45 -26.94 -24.30
CA ALA A 11 31.25 -26.25 -23.92
C ALA A 11 31.66 -24.94 -23.25
N LEU A 12 31.27 -23.82 -23.85
CA LEU A 12 31.12 -22.55 -23.15
C LEU A 12 30.03 -22.75 -22.09
N CYS A 13 30.42 -23.16 -20.88
CA CYS A 13 29.63 -22.91 -19.68
C CYS A 13 29.74 -21.41 -19.36
N VAL A 14 29.02 -20.60 -20.15
CA VAL A 14 28.61 -19.26 -19.72
C VAL A 14 27.89 -19.44 -18.40
N PHE A 15 28.30 -18.66 -17.41
CA PHE A 15 27.59 -18.43 -16.16
C PHE A 15 26.14 -18.02 -16.48
N CYS A 16 25.25 -19.00 -16.65
CA CYS A 16 23.83 -18.83 -16.39
C CYS A 16 23.66 -18.82 -14.87
N SER A 17 24.17 -17.77 -14.21
CA SER A 17 23.49 -17.28 -13.03
C SER A 17 22.17 -16.71 -13.54
N SER A 18 21.15 -17.54 -13.57
CA SER A 18 19.77 -17.09 -13.59
C SER A 18 19.62 -16.13 -12.41
N PHE A 19 19.80 -14.83 -12.66
CA PHE A 19 19.26 -13.79 -11.82
C PHE A 19 17.76 -13.99 -11.87
N LEU A 20 17.26 -14.78 -10.93
CA LEU A 20 15.89 -14.65 -10.48
C LEU A 20 15.69 -13.17 -10.20
N PRO A 21 14.61 -12.53 -10.71
CA PRO A 21 14.29 -11.19 -10.29
C PRO A 21 14.26 -11.19 -8.77
N ALA A 22 14.91 -10.19 -8.15
CA ALA A 22 14.89 -10.01 -6.70
C ALA A 22 13.46 -10.28 -6.23
N ALA A 23 13.27 -11.38 -5.50
CA ALA A 23 11.97 -11.77 -4.98
C ALA A 23 11.38 -10.54 -4.32
N ASP A 24 10.14 -10.18 -4.69
CA ASP A 24 9.39 -9.04 -4.16
C ASP A 24 9.68 -8.93 -2.65
N MET A 25 10.59 -8.03 -2.27
CA MET A 25 10.90 -7.78 -0.87
C MET A 25 9.59 -7.25 -0.30
N HIS A 26 8.98 -8.01 0.61
CA HIS A 26 7.76 -7.60 1.29
C HIS A 26 7.98 -6.26 1.99
N SER A 27 7.75 -5.13 1.32
CA SER A 27 7.85 -3.81 1.92
C SER A 27 6.67 -3.64 2.88
N MET A 28 6.95 -3.71 4.17
CA MET A 28 5.92 -3.50 5.18
C MET A 28 5.57 -2.01 5.26
N GLN A 29 4.31 -1.68 4.96
CA GLN A 29 3.74 -0.35 5.13
C GLN A 29 2.94 -0.31 6.44
N PHE A 30 3.31 0.57 7.36
CA PHE A 30 2.69 0.71 8.67
C PHE A 30 1.66 1.84 8.67
N TYR A 31 0.41 1.51 8.99
CA TYR A 31 -0.69 2.48 9.06
C TYR A 31 -0.94 2.87 10.51
N GLN A 32 -0.74 4.16 10.82
CA GLN A 32 -1.04 4.72 12.13
C GLN A 32 -2.53 4.55 12.44
N VAL A 33 -2.85 4.08 13.65
CA VAL A 33 -4.24 4.02 14.12
C VAL A 33 -4.55 5.32 14.85
N ALA A 34 -5.36 6.18 14.23
CA ALA A 34 -5.89 7.49 14.68
C ALA A 34 -5.27 8.13 15.95
N ASP A 35 -4.80 9.37 15.81
CA ASP A 35 -3.98 10.19 16.73
C ASP A 35 -4.60 10.60 18.09
N LYS A 36 -5.59 9.88 18.61
CA LYS A 36 -6.28 10.20 19.87
C LYS A 36 -6.03 9.20 20.99
N LEU A 37 -5.00 8.37 20.86
CA LEU A 37 -4.64 7.47 21.95
C LEU A 37 -4.12 8.28 23.15
N PRO A 38 -4.68 8.11 24.37
CA PRO A 38 -4.31 8.92 25.54
C PRO A 38 -2.84 8.82 25.96
N SER A 39 -2.18 7.69 25.69
CA SER A 39 -0.75 7.51 25.87
C SER A 39 -0.17 6.77 24.67
N MET A 40 0.91 7.31 24.11
CA MET A 40 1.57 6.78 22.91
C MET A 40 2.51 5.60 23.20
N ALA A 41 2.65 5.18 24.46
CA ALA A 41 3.46 4.03 24.85
C ALA A 41 2.56 2.82 25.11
N VAL A 42 2.48 1.91 24.13
CA VAL A 42 1.59 0.74 24.17
C VAL A 42 2.39 -0.53 24.42
N SER A 43 2.24 -1.08 25.62
CA SER A 43 2.99 -2.24 26.09
C SER A 43 2.29 -3.57 25.90
N ALA A 44 0.97 -3.58 25.72
CA ALA A 44 0.21 -4.81 25.53
C ALA A 44 -1.03 -4.56 24.67
N ILE A 45 -1.43 -5.58 23.91
CA ILE A 45 -2.57 -5.54 23.00
C ILE A 45 -3.38 -6.82 23.18
N ALA A 46 -4.70 -6.71 23.21
CA ALA A 46 -5.62 -7.85 23.28
C ALA A 46 -6.92 -7.55 22.52
N GLN A 47 -7.71 -8.59 22.21
CA GLN A 47 -8.99 -8.46 21.50
C GLN A 47 -10.09 -9.28 22.17
N ASP A 48 -11.26 -8.68 22.41
CA ASP A 48 -12.42 -9.38 22.98
C ASP A 48 -13.25 -10.16 21.94
N SER A 49 -14.27 -10.90 22.41
CA SER A 49 -15.18 -11.69 21.57
C SER A 49 -15.96 -10.87 20.54
N SER A 50 -16.22 -9.59 20.84
CA SER A 50 -16.92 -8.66 19.96
C SER A 50 -16.02 -8.08 18.85
N GLY A 51 -14.70 -8.26 18.98
CA GLY A 51 -13.70 -7.75 18.06
C GLY A 51 -13.11 -6.41 18.49
N ALA A 52 -13.50 -5.85 19.64
CA ALA A 52 -12.92 -4.64 20.17
C ALA A 52 -11.49 -4.89 20.66
N MET A 53 -10.60 -3.94 20.39
CA MET A 53 -9.21 -3.99 20.78
C MET A 53 -9.02 -3.33 22.15
N TYR A 54 -8.08 -3.84 22.93
CA TYR A 54 -7.69 -3.28 24.22
C TYR A 54 -6.20 -3.05 24.23
N PHE A 55 -5.79 -1.89 24.73
CA PHE A 55 -4.41 -1.43 24.76
C PHE A 55 -4.00 -1.16 26.19
N GLY A 56 -2.98 -1.88 26.65
CA GLY A 56 -2.29 -1.60 27.88
C GLY A 56 -1.24 -0.53 27.63
N THR A 57 -1.37 0.61 28.29
CA THR A 57 -0.47 1.76 28.09
C THR A 57 0.43 2.01 29.29
N ARG A 58 1.56 2.67 29.04
CA ARG A 58 2.40 3.27 30.09
C ARG A 58 2.00 4.75 30.24
N GLY A 59 1.05 5.03 31.13
CA GLY A 59 0.64 6.40 31.48
C GLY A 59 -0.86 6.61 31.63
N SER A 60 -1.68 5.85 30.89
CA SER A 60 -3.15 6.00 30.89
C SER A 60 -3.90 4.73 31.28
N GLY A 61 -3.20 3.67 31.67
CA GLY A 61 -3.78 2.39 32.05
C GLY A 61 -4.33 1.63 30.84
N LEU A 62 -5.54 1.07 31.00
CA LEU A 62 -6.23 0.29 29.98
C LEU A 62 -7.10 1.19 29.10
N VAL A 63 -7.01 1.01 27.78
CA VAL A 63 -7.84 1.74 26.79
C VAL A 63 -8.54 0.74 25.88
N LYS A 64 -9.86 0.87 25.70
CA LYS A 64 -10.63 0.12 24.69
C LYS A 64 -10.72 0.90 23.39
N PHE A 65 -10.69 0.19 22.28
CA PHE A 65 -10.90 0.71 20.94
C PHE A 65 -11.93 -0.13 20.18
N ASP A 66 -13.00 0.50 19.74
CA ASP A 66 -14.14 -0.15 19.07
C ASP A 66 -14.05 -0.11 17.52
N GLY A 67 -12.93 0.39 16.97
CA GLY A 67 -12.75 0.63 15.53
C GLY A 67 -12.92 2.10 15.12
N ASN A 68 -13.53 2.93 15.98
CA ASN A 68 -13.76 4.36 15.73
C ASN A 68 -13.30 5.26 16.88
N SER A 69 -13.43 4.82 18.13
CA SER A 69 -13.23 5.65 19.32
C SER A 69 -12.42 4.93 20.39
N TYR A 70 -11.67 5.73 21.18
CA TYR A 70 -10.91 5.28 22.32
C TYR A 70 -11.65 5.59 23.62
N THR A 71 -11.85 4.57 24.45
CA THR A 71 -12.48 4.68 25.77
C THR A 71 -11.46 4.28 26.83
N PRO A 72 -10.86 5.25 27.55
CA PRO A 72 -9.90 4.94 28.61
C PRO A 72 -10.62 4.51 29.90
N TYR A 73 -10.13 3.44 30.53
CA TYR A 73 -10.57 3.02 31.86
C TYR A 73 -9.63 3.66 32.90
N LEU A 74 -9.90 4.92 33.21
CA LEU A 74 -9.10 5.72 34.13
C LEU A 74 -9.49 5.47 35.60
N ARG A 75 -8.59 5.90 36.48
CA ARG A 75 -8.85 6.07 37.90
C ARG A 75 -9.81 7.23 38.13
N GLU A 76 -11.01 6.94 38.58
CA GLU A 76 -11.87 7.98 39.16
C GLU A 76 -11.29 8.43 40.50
N PRO A 77 -10.97 9.72 40.68
CA PRO A 77 -10.61 10.23 41.99
C PRO A 77 -11.76 9.97 42.96
N PHE A 78 -11.45 9.38 44.13
CA PHE A 78 -12.39 9.14 45.23
C PHE A 78 -13.40 7.97 45.07
N SER A 79 -13.32 7.15 44.01
CA SER A 79 -14.11 5.90 43.95
C SER A 79 -13.59 4.88 44.97
N GLN A 80 -14.50 4.15 45.62
CA GLN A 80 -14.13 3.02 46.49
C GLN A 80 -13.83 1.73 45.70
N ASP A 81 -14.17 1.70 44.40
CA ASP A 81 -13.92 0.56 43.52
C ASP A 81 -12.43 0.43 43.16
N VAL A 82 -11.98 -0.82 42.97
CA VAL A 82 -10.62 -1.14 42.54
C VAL A 82 -10.39 -0.57 41.14
N SER A 83 -9.45 0.37 41.04
CA SER A 83 -9.10 1.02 39.78
C SER A 83 -7.86 0.38 39.14
N ILE A 84 -7.86 0.32 37.81
CA ILE A 84 -6.72 -0.16 37.01
C ILE A 84 -5.57 0.85 37.11
N PRO A 85 -4.34 0.41 37.46
CA PRO A 85 -3.15 1.25 37.45
C PRO A 85 -2.87 1.91 36.10
N SER A 86 -2.23 3.08 36.12
CA SER A 86 -1.87 3.82 34.91
C SER A 86 -0.79 3.14 34.06
N VAL A 87 -0.12 2.11 34.58
CA VAL A 87 0.93 1.35 33.90
C VAL A 87 0.51 -0.11 33.80
N VAL A 88 0.16 -0.52 32.58
CA VAL A 88 -0.15 -1.92 32.23
C VAL A 88 0.99 -2.47 31.40
N GLN A 89 1.72 -3.45 31.94
CA GLN A 89 2.93 -4.02 31.33
C GLN A 89 2.62 -5.18 30.36
N CYS A 90 1.71 -6.07 30.73
CA CYS A 90 1.30 -7.21 29.92
C CYS A 90 -0.19 -7.48 30.10
N MET A 91 -0.80 -8.19 29.14
CA MET A 91 -2.22 -8.51 29.18
C MET A 91 -2.47 -9.90 28.61
N LEU A 92 -3.53 -10.53 29.11
CA LEU A 92 -4.09 -11.76 28.57
C LEU A 92 -5.61 -11.63 28.53
N MET A 93 -6.22 -11.89 27.37
CA MET A 93 -7.67 -11.99 27.23
C MET A 93 -8.07 -13.46 27.31
N ASP A 94 -8.93 -13.79 28.28
CA ASP A 94 -9.54 -15.10 28.44
C ASP A 94 -11.07 -14.92 28.55
N ASN A 95 -11.80 -15.31 27.51
CA ASN A 95 -13.27 -15.28 27.48
C ASN A 95 -13.90 -13.94 27.91
N ASP A 96 -13.47 -12.82 27.32
CA ASP A 96 -13.90 -11.45 27.65
C ASP A 96 -13.52 -10.97 29.06
N VAL A 97 -12.62 -11.69 29.72
CA VAL A 97 -11.97 -11.28 30.96
C VAL A 97 -10.51 -10.96 30.65
N LEU A 98 -10.09 -9.76 31.02
CA LEU A 98 -8.72 -9.30 30.89
C LEU A 98 -7.95 -9.51 32.19
N PHE A 99 -6.84 -10.23 32.12
CA PHE A 99 -5.81 -10.21 33.14
C PHE A 99 -4.77 -9.16 32.76
N LEU A 100 -4.59 -8.17 33.62
CA LEU A 100 -3.68 -7.05 33.44
C LEU A 100 -2.51 -7.21 34.41
N GLY A 101 -1.30 -7.22 33.87
CA GLY A 101 -0.08 -7.27 34.62
C GLY A 101 0.42 -5.86 34.80
N THR A 102 0.56 -5.44 36.04
CA THR A 102 0.88 -4.05 36.38
C THR A 102 2.11 -4.02 37.28
N TYR A 103 2.45 -2.84 37.80
CA TYR A 103 3.46 -2.67 38.85
C TYR A 103 2.84 -2.74 40.27
N ALA A 104 1.58 -3.16 40.38
CA ALA A 104 0.82 -3.27 41.63
C ALA A 104 0.18 -4.66 41.82
N GLY A 105 0.56 -5.65 41.01
CA GLY A 105 0.01 -7.00 40.98
C GLY A 105 -0.80 -7.33 39.73
N VAL A 106 -1.64 -8.35 39.83
CA VAL A 106 -2.51 -8.85 38.77
C VAL A 106 -3.91 -8.28 38.94
N PHE A 107 -4.43 -7.63 37.90
CA PHE A 107 -5.81 -7.12 37.91
C PHE A 107 -6.65 -7.94 36.93
N ARG A 108 -7.77 -8.50 37.40
CA ARG A 108 -8.78 -9.12 36.57
C ARG A 108 -9.88 -8.12 36.29
N PHE A 109 -10.10 -7.84 35.01
CA PHE A 109 -11.08 -6.88 34.51
C PHE A 109 -12.10 -7.58 33.62
N ASP A 110 -13.36 -7.54 34.02
CA ASP A 110 -14.45 -8.10 33.23
C ASP A 110 -14.93 -7.04 32.22
N THR A 111 -14.75 -7.32 30.92
CA THR A 111 -15.02 -6.33 29.87
C THR A 111 -16.50 -6.02 29.65
N LYS A 112 -17.41 -6.87 30.16
CA LYS A 112 -18.86 -6.71 30.02
C LYS A 112 -19.44 -5.86 31.14
N THR A 113 -19.00 -6.14 32.37
CA THR A 113 -19.49 -5.47 33.58
C THR A 113 -18.65 -4.26 33.96
N GLY A 114 -17.40 -4.17 33.50
CA GLY A 114 -16.42 -3.18 33.93
C GLY A 114 -15.86 -3.45 35.34
N SER A 115 -16.20 -4.58 35.96
CA SER A 115 -15.74 -4.90 37.31
C SER A 115 -14.26 -5.26 37.33
N CYS A 116 -13.56 -4.85 38.38
CA CYS A 116 -12.13 -5.08 38.54
C CYS A 116 -11.80 -5.69 39.90
N ARG A 117 -10.89 -6.67 39.93
CA ARG A 117 -10.38 -7.33 41.15
C ARG A 117 -8.86 -7.39 41.09
N ASN A 118 -8.19 -7.04 42.20
CA ASN A 118 -6.74 -7.16 42.34
C ASN A 118 -6.38 -8.47 43.06
N TYR A 119 -5.39 -9.19 42.53
CA TYR A 119 -4.76 -10.35 43.14
C TYR A 119 -3.31 -10.02 43.51
N LYS A 120 -2.96 -10.29 44.76
CA LYS A 120 -1.58 -10.20 45.24
C LYS A 120 -0.89 -11.53 45.01
N ILE A 121 0.27 -11.47 44.37
CA ILE A 121 1.14 -12.61 44.07
C ILE A 121 2.54 -12.36 44.62
N CYS A 122 3.49 -13.25 44.34
CA CYS A 122 4.86 -13.22 44.85
C CYS A 122 5.62 -11.89 44.63
N ASN A 123 5.29 -11.15 43.57
CA ASN A 123 5.84 -9.83 43.31
C ASN A 123 4.81 -8.94 42.61
N ASP A 124 4.83 -7.64 42.91
CA ASP A 124 3.88 -6.68 42.34
C ASP A 124 4.15 -6.31 40.87
N VAL A 125 5.34 -6.60 40.33
CA VAL A 125 5.70 -6.30 38.94
C VAL A 125 5.52 -7.52 38.05
N VAL A 126 4.39 -7.55 37.36
CA VAL A 126 3.98 -8.68 36.51
C VAL A 126 4.42 -8.45 35.06
N CYS A 127 5.14 -9.42 34.50
CA CYS A 127 5.81 -9.29 33.20
C CYS A 127 5.13 -10.06 32.07
N CYS A 128 4.51 -11.19 32.37
CA CYS A 128 3.84 -12.04 31.38
C CYS A 128 2.75 -12.91 32.03
N PHE A 129 1.82 -13.40 31.20
CA PHE A 129 0.82 -14.39 31.60
C PHE A 129 0.78 -15.53 30.60
N LEU A 130 0.29 -16.68 31.07
CA LEU A 130 -0.10 -17.81 30.23
C LEU A 130 -1.31 -18.49 30.89
N ARG A 131 -2.39 -18.68 30.13
CA ARG A 131 -3.44 -19.65 30.50
C ARG A 131 -3.12 -20.92 29.72
N ASP A 132 -2.75 -21.98 30.43
CA ASP A 132 -2.38 -23.23 29.76
C ASP A 132 -3.61 -24.00 29.27
N SER A 133 -3.39 -25.03 28.45
CA SER A 133 -4.44 -25.91 27.92
C SER A 133 -5.23 -26.65 29.01
N LYS A 134 -4.71 -26.74 30.23
CA LYS A 134 -5.39 -27.32 31.41
C LYS A 134 -6.21 -26.28 32.19
N GLY A 135 -6.23 -25.03 31.75
CA GLY A 135 -6.96 -23.94 32.38
C GLY A 135 -6.29 -23.37 33.63
N ARG A 136 -4.99 -23.58 33.82
CA ARG A 136 -4.21 -22.95 34.90
C ARG A 136 -3.68 -21.59 34.45
N LEU A 137 -3.77 -20.59 35.33
CA LEU A 137 -3.25 -19.26 35.06
C LEU A 137 -1.87 -19.06 35.69
N TRP A 138 -0.89 -18.81 34.84
CA TRP A 138 0.49 -18.56 35.22
C TRP A 138 0.80 -17.07 35.05
N ALA A 139 1.51 -16.49 36.01
CA ALA A 139 1.92 -15.09 36.02
C ALA A 139 3.41 -14.98 36.35
N GLY A 140 4.22 -14.64 35.35
CA GLY A 140 5.66 -14.40 35.51
C GLY A 140 5.93 -13.00 36.02
N THR A 141 6.87 -12.86 36.96
CA THR A 141 7.19 -11.58 37.62
C THR A 141 8.69 -11.28 37.58
N LEU A 142 9.09 -10.11 38.08
CA LEU A 142 10.52 -9.81 38.25
C LEU A 142 11.20 -10.59 39.38
N ASP A 143 10.45 -11.12 40.35
CA ASP A 143 10.99 -11.92 41.46
C ASP A 143 10.07 -13.12 41.80
N GLY A 144 9.92 -14.02 40.83
CA GLY A 144 9.26 -15.31 40.97
C GLY A 144 8.25 -15.56 39.85
N LEU A 145 7.64 -16.75 39.90
CA LEU A 145 6.53 -17.14 39.07
C LEU A 145 5.36 -17.53 39.98
N ALA A 146 4.14 -17.17 39.61
CA ALA A 146 2.93 -17.53 40.35
C ALA A 146 2.02 -18.39 39.48
N LEU A 147 1.50 -19.47 40.06
CA LEU A 147 0.33 -20.19 39.57
C LEU A 147 -0.87 -19.69 40.37
N LEU A 148 -1.74 -18.92 39.71
CA LEU A 148 -2.86 -18.20 40.30
C LEU A 148 -4.17 -18.96 40.08
N ASP A 149 -4.92 -19.17 41.16
CA ASP A 149 -6.33 -19.53 41.09
C ASP A 149 -7.14 -18.22 40.95
N ASP A 150 -7.71 -18.00 39.78
CA ASP A 150 -8.44 -16.78 39.46
C ASP A 150 -9.85 -16.72 40.08
N VAL A 151 -10.32 -17.80 40.72
CA VAL A 151 -11.58 -17.84 41.49
C VAL A 151 -11.32 -17.42 42.92
N THR A 152 -10.42 -18.13 43.62
CA THR A 152 -10.12 -17.90 45.04
C THR A 152 -9.21 -16.69 45.22
N GLY A 153 -8.27 -16.48 44.30
CA GLY A 153 -7.20 -15.50 44.40
C GLY A 153 -5.96 -16.02 45.13
N GLU A 154 -5.95 -17.28 45.53
CA GLU A 154 -4.76 -17.93 46.10
C GLU A 154 -3.72 -18.18 45.00
N SER A 155 -2.43 -18.12 45.37
CA SER A 155 -1.35 -18.38 44.43
C SER A 155 -0.28 -19.29 45.00
N VAL A 156 0.24 -20.16 44.15
CA VAL A 156 1.41 -21.00 44.42
C VAL A 156 2.62 -20.32 43.80
N THR A 157 3.66 -20.04 44.60
CA THR A 157 4.86 -19.36 44.16
C THR A 157 5.97 -20.34 43.81
N PHE A 158 6.71 -20.05 42.74
CA PHE A 158 7.96 -20.69 42.37
C PHE A 158 9.10 -19.68 42.46
N SER A 159 10.20 -20.07 43.09
CA SER A 159 11.38 -19.24 43.28
C SER A 159 12.64 -20.08 43.36
N ASN A 160 13.77 -19.55 42.88
CA ASN A 160 15.11 -20.13 43.05
C ASN A 160 15.53 -20.29 44.51
N ARG A 161 14.78 -19.69 45.44
CA ARG A 161 14.98 -19.80 46.90
C ARG A 161 14.16 -20.93 47.51
N ASP A 162 13.16 -21.45 46.80
CA ASP A 162 12.31 -22.56 47.24
C ASP A 162 12.93 -23.89 46.77
N PRO A 163 13.27 -24.82 47.66
CA PRO A 163 13.90 -26.09 47.30
C PRO A 163 12.92 -27.10 46.69
N ILE A 164 11.60 -26.89 46.83
CA ILE A 164 10.55 -27.79 46.33
C ILE A 164 9.98 -27.22 45.04
N ARG A 165 9.58 -25.94 45.06
CA ARG A 165 8.98 -25.23 43.92
C ARG A 165 10.00 -24.31 43.27
N THR A 166 11.09 -24.90 42.85
CA THR A 166 12.21 -24.15 42.31
C THR A 166 11.96 -23.69 40.87
N ILE A 167 12.55 -22.56 40.51
CA ILE A 167 12.77 -22.10 39.13
C ILE A 167 14.19 -21.55 39.09
N GLY A 168 14.98 -21.85 38.05
CA GLY A 168 16.40 -21.50 38.06
C GLY A 168 16.70 -20.00 38.17
N ASN A 169 15.76 -19.14 37.76
CA ASN A 169 15.85 -17.70 37.91
C ASN A 169 14.47 -17.08 38.18
N ASN A 170 14.41 -16.13 39.12
CA ASN A 170 13.15 -15.51 39.54
C ASN A 170 12.61 -14.48 38.53
N THR A 171 13.45 -13.91 37.67
CA THR A 171 13.00 -12.91 36.70
C THR A 171 12.46 -13.60 35.46
N VAL A 172 11.13 -13.75 35.39
CA VAL A 172 10.41 -14.41 34.30
C VAL A 172 9.83 -13.37 33.35
N ARG A 173 10.32 -13.35 32.11
CA ARG A 173 9.93 -12.37 31.08
C ARG A 173 8.92 -12.88 30.08
N GLY A 174 8.90 -14.19 29.85
CA GLY A 174 7.97 -14.83 28.93
C GLY A 174 7.52 -16.18 29.45
N LEU A 175 6.31 -16.57 29.10
CA LEU A 175 5.74 -17.89 29.34
C LEU A 175 5.20 -18.41 28.01
N TYR A 176 5.39 -19.70 27.76
CA TYR A 176 4.98 -20.33 26.51
C TYR A 176 4.47 -21.74 26.77
N GLU A 177 3.43 -22.14 26.05
CA GLU A 177 2.98 -23.53 25.97
C GLU A 177 3.17 -24.02 24.54
N ASP A 178 3.87 -25.14 24.37
CA ASP A 178 4.05 -25.75 23.06
C ASP A 178 2.82 -26.56 22.61
N THR A 179 2.84 -27.04 21.37
CA THR A 179 1.75 -27.87 20.81
C THR A 179 1.53 -29.19 21.55
N SER A 180 2.48 -29.62 22.39
CA SER A 180 2.38 -30.82 23.22
C SER A 180 1.87 -30.54 24.64
N GLY A 181 1.58 -29.29 24.97
CA GLY A 181 1.11 -28.87 26.30
C GLY A 181 2.21 -28.76 27.35
N ARG A 182 3.50 -28.70 26.95
CA ARG A 182 4.62 -28.44 27.85
C ARG A 182 4.74 -26.94 28.07
N ILE A 183 4.97 -26.56 29.33
CA ILE A 183 5.04 -25.16 29.75
C ILE A 183 6.50 -24.76 29.92
N PHE A 184 6.85 -23.60 29.39
CA PHE A 184 8.19 -23.04 29.43
C PHE A 184 8.17 -21.64 30.02
N ALA A 185 9.19 -21.32 30.81
CA ALA A 185 9.47 -20.01 31.36
C ALA A 185 10.77 -19.47 30.74
N CYS A 186 10.68 -18.29 30.12
CA CYS A 186 11.81 -17.52 29.61
C CYS A 186 12.31 -16.58 30.71
N THR A 187 13.57 -16.70 31.09
CA THR A 187 14.13 -16.01 32.25
C THR A 187 15.42 -15.27 31.93
N TYR A 188 16.01 -14.62 32.95
CA TYR A 188 17.34 -14.02 32.83
C TYR A 188 18.49 -15.03 32.86
N ASP A 189 18.22 -16.32 33.07
CA ASP A 189 19.20 -17.43 33.02
C ASP A 189 18.70 -18.56 32.09
N GLY A 190 18.16 -18.17 30.94
CA GLY A 190 17.69 -19.09 29.91
C GLY A 190 16.26 -19.59 30.09
N ILE A 191 16.00 -20.76 29.51
CA ILE A 191 14.68 -21.38 29.41
C ILE A 191 14.54 -22.52 30.42
N PHE A 192 13.42 -22.57 31.12
CA PHE A 192 13.06 -23.65 32.03
C PHE A 192 11.71 -24.26 31.66
N GLN A 193 11.59 -25.58 31.71
CA GLN A 193 10.36 -26.33 31.46
C GLN A 193 9.73 -26.75 32.79
N TYR A 194 8.40 -26.66 32.88
CA TYR A 194 7.66 -27.17 34.02
C TYR A 194 7.64 -28.71 34.02
N ASP A 195 8.14 -29.31 35.10
CA ASP A 195 7.99 -30.72 35.38
C ASP A 195 6.73 -30.96 36.22
N GLU A 196 5.72 -31.54 35.60
CA GLU A 196 4.44 -31.88 36.24
C GLU A 196 4.60 -32.92 37.36
N SER A 197 5.63 -33.77 37.30
CA SER A 197 5.83 -34.84 38.28
C SER A 197 6.48 -34.31 39.56
N GLY A 198 7.51 -33.47 39.43
CA GLY A 198 8.22 -32.84 40.54
C GLY A 198 7.60 -31.52 41.01
N GLY A 199 6.72 -30.89 40.22
CA GLY A 199 6.11 -29.61 40.55
C GLY A 199 7.11 -28.45 40.60
N SER A 200 8.13 -28.49 39.73
CA SER A 200 9.21 -27.48 39.67
C SER A 200 9.60 -27.18 38.22
N PHE A 201 10.39 -26.13 38.01
CA PHE A 201 10.92 -25.75 36.70
C PHE A 201 12.37 -26.21 36.56
N VAL A 202 12.62 -27.05 35.56
CA VAL A 202 13.93 -27.65 35.28
C VAL A 202 14.42 -27.23 33.90
N ARG A 203 15.74 -27.30 33.64
CA ARG A 203 16.24 -27.05 32.28
C ARG A 203 15.73 -28.16 31.36
N PRO A 204 15.15 -27.84 30.19
CA PRO A 204 14.71 -28.85 29.24
C PRO A 204 15.91 -29.54 28.57
N ASP A 205 15.81 -30.85 28.36
CA ASP A 205 16.90 -31.69 27.84
C ASP A 205 17.43 -31.26 26.46
N PHE A 206 16.58 -30.65 25.62
CA PHE A 206 16.95 -30.20 24.28
C PHE A 206 17.73 -28.86 24.28
N ILE A 207 17.81 -28.15 25.42
CA ILE A 207 18.63 -26.94 25.56
C ILE A 207 19.99 -27.33 26.10
N ARG A 208 20.94 -27.59 25.20
CA ARG A 208 22.33 -27.93 25.53
C ARG A 208 23.07 -26.71 26.11
N ASP A 209 24.06 -26.93 26.99
CA ASP A 209 24.83 -25.85 27.65
C ASP A 209 25.50 -24.85 26.67
N ALA A 210 25.91 -25.32 25.49
CA ALA A 210 26.51 -24.46 24.47
C ALA A 210 25.50 -23.50 23.78
N ASN A 211 24.20 -23.73 23.96
CA ASN A 211 23.15 -22.92 23.35
C ASN A 211 23.09 -21.54 24.03
N PRO A 212 23.13 -20.43 23.28
CA PRO A 212 22.99 -19.09 23.85
C PRO A 212 21.68 -18.84 24.61
N ALA A 213 20.65 -19.67 24.42
CA ALA A 213 19.41 -19.62 25.20
C ALA A 213 19.48 -20.40 26.53
N ALA A 214 20.59 -21.09 26.83
CA ALA A 214 20.77 -21.83 28.08
C ALA A 214 21.12 -20.92 29.26
N HIS A 215 21.99 -19.92 29.07
CA HIS A 215 22.55 -19.09 30.15
C HIS A 215 22.51 -17.59 29.87
N ASN A 216 21.58 -17.15 29.03
CA ASN A 216 21.42 -15.75 28.68
C ASN A 216 19.99 -15.28 28.95
N VAL A 217 19.78 -13.97 28.85
CA VAL A 217 18.46 -13.38 29.00
C VAL A 217 17.58 -13.73 27.80
N VAL A 218 16.49 -14.46 28.07
CA VAL A 218 15.51 -14.87 27.06
C VAL A 218 14.18 -14.17 27.32
N TYR A 219 13.65 -13.49 26.30
CA TYR A 219 12.40 -12.72 26.42
C TYR A 219 11.18 -13.49 25.92
N ALA A 220 11.35 -14.25 24.86
CA ALA A 220 10.27 -14.98 24.21
C ALA A 220 10.79 -16.34 23.70
N LEU A 221 9.85 -17.26 23.57
CA LEU A 221 10.01 -18.59 23.00
C LEU A 221 8.75 -18.88 22.17
N GLU A 222 8.91 -19.38 20.96
CA GLU A 222 7.79 -19.85 20.14
C GLU A 222 8.17 -21.12 19.36
N GLU A 223 7.20 -22.02 19.20
CA GLU A 223 7.33 -23.18 18.31
C GLU A 223 6.87 -22.81 16.88
N ASP A 224 7.75 -23.05 15.91
CA ASP A 224 7.44 -22.89 14.49
C ASP A 224 6.57 -24.04 13.96
N PRO A 225 5.93 -23.91 12.78
CA PRO A 225 5.10 -24.98 12.22
C PRO A 225 5.81 -26.31 11.94
N ALA A 226 7.14 -26.32 11.91
CA ALA A 226 7.95 -27.53 11.74
C ALA A 226 8.31 -28.18 13.09
N GLY A 227 7.88 -27.62 14.22
CA GLY A 227 8.13 -28.13 15.57
C GLY A 227 9.49 -27.73 16.15
N ASN A 228 10.19 -26.76 15.54
CA ASN A 228 11.42 -26.21 16.11
C ASN A 228 11.10 -25.02 17.02
N PHE A 229 11.95 -24.81 18.01
CA PHE A 229 11.83 -23.66 18.91
C PHE A 229 12.65 -22.48 18.39
N TRP A 230 12.06 -21.30 18.50
CA TRP A 230 12.71 -20.02 18.30
C TRP A 230 12.79 -19.30 19.64
N ALA A 231 13.99 -18.91 20.05
CA ALA A 231 14.26 -18.17 21.28
C ALA A 231 14.88 -16.81 20.97
N SER A 232 14.46 -15.76 21.69
CA SER A 232 15.08 -14.44 21.62
C SER A 232 16.17 -14.30 22.69
N SER A 233 17.44 -14.46 22.30
CA SER A 233 18.58 -14.37 23.23
C SER A 233 19.16 -12.95 23.19
N TRP A 234 19.02 -12.21 24.30
CA TRP A 234 19.40 -10.81 24.38
C TRP A 234 20.87 -10.58 24.02
N GLY A 235 21.14 -9.68 23.09
CA GLY A 235 22.49 -9.36 22.62
C GLY A 235 23.07 -10.39 21.63
N THR A 236 22.46 -11.57 21.47
CA THR A 236 22.89 -12.62 20.54
C THR A 236 22.05 -12.64 19.26
N GLY A 237 20.72 -12.47 19.39
CA GLY A 237 19.78 -12.51 18.27
C GLY A 237 18.74 -13.60 18.41
N LEU A 238 18.23 -14.09 17.28
CA LEU A 238 17.28 -15.21 17.23
C LEU A 238 18.04 -16.53 17.23
N VAL A 239 17.59 -17.49 18.05
CA VAL A 239 18.17 -18.83 18.11
C VAL A 239 17.11 -19.84 17.70
N LYS A 240 17.34 -20.54 16.58
CA LYS A 240 16.51 -21.68 16.15
C LYS A 240 17.08 -22.94 16.77
N ILE A 241 16.22 -23.76 17.37
CA ILE A 241 16.59 -24.91 18.18
C ILE A 241 15.76 -26.10 17.71
N ASP A 242 16.42 -27.15 17.27
CA ASP A 242 15.79 -28.41 16.93
C ASP A 242 15.31 -29.09 18.21
N SER A 243 14.01 -29.36 18.30
CA SER A 243 13.36 -29.85 19.53
C SER A 243 13.69 -31.30 19.87
N VAL A 244 14.28 -32.06 18.95
CA VAL A 244 14.61 -33.48 19.11
C VAL A 244 16.09 -33.67 19.41
N THR A 245 16.95 -33.04 18.62
CA THR A 245 18.40 -33.18 18.74
C THR A 245 18.97 -32.18 19.75
N GLY A 246 18.37 -31.00 19.89
CA GLY A 246 18.95 -29.87 20.63
C GLY A 246 20.07 -29.14 19.87
N ASP A 247 20.27 -29.45 18.59
CA ASP A 247 21.12 -28.65 17.71
C ASP A 247 20.50 -27.27 17.52
N PHE A 248 21.35 -26.24 17.41
CA PHE A 248 20.88 -24.87 17.33
C PHE A 248 21.64 -24.06 16.27
N THR A 249 20.96 -23.05 15.74
CA THR A 249 21.52 -22.08 14.79
C THR A 249 21.20 -20.67 15.28
N VAL A 250 22.21 -19.79 15.26
CA VAL A 250 22.09 -18.39 15.68
C VAL A 250 21.93 -17.50 14.45
N TYR A 251 20.92 -16.64 14.50
CA TYR A 251 20.64 -15.64 13.49
C TYR A 251 20.79 -14.24 14.11
N PRO A 252 21.96 -13.59 13.92
CA PRO A 252 22.15 -12.22 14.39
C PRO A 252 21.29 -11.26 13.57
N LEU A 253 20.69 -10.30 14.26
CA LEU A 253 19.96 -9.18 13.67
C LEU A 253 20.80 -7.89 13.77
N PRO A 254 20.49 -6.84 12.98
CA PRO A 254 21.12 -5.54 13.13
C PRO A 254 21.02 -4.98 14.55
N ASN A 255 19.92 -5.27 15.25
CA ASN A 255 19.78 -5.05 16.67
C ASN A 255 19.31 -6.35 17.36
N ASN A 256 20.10 -6.84 18.32
CA ASN A 256 19.84 -8.09 19.04
C ASN A 256 19.11 -7.92 20.38
N ALA A 257 18.58 -6.73 20.67
CA ALA A 257 17.74 -6.47 21.85
C ALA A 257 16.28 -6.82 21.56
N ILE A 258 16.01 -8.10 21.28
CA ILE A 258 14.68 -8.57 20.86
C ILE A 258 13.75 -8.66 22.06
N TYR A 259 12.65 -7.91 22.02
CA TYR A 259 11.68 -7.78 23.11
C TYR A 259 10.47 -8.70 22.91
N CYS A 260 10.01 -8.85 21.67
CA CYS A 260 8.93 -9.74 21.27
C CYS A 260 9.21 -10.31 19.87
N MET A 261 8.64 -11.47 19.56
CA MET A 261 8.78 -12.09 18.24
C MET A 261 7.49 -12.77 17.81
N SER A 262 7.41 -13.15 16.53
CA SER A 262 6.36 -14.00 16.01
C SER A 262 6.87 -14.86 14.85
N THR A 263 6.63 -16.16 14.92
CA THR A 263 7.00 -17.16 13.91
C THR A 263 5.85 -17.50 12.95
N ARG A 264 4.65 -16.93 13.17
CA ARG A 264 3.40 -17.39 12.52
C ARG A 264 2.63 -16.30 11.77
N TYR A 265 3.22 -15.12 11.61
CA TYR A 265 2.55 -14.02 10.91
C TYR A 265 2.89 -13.97 9.41
N VAL A 266 4.18 -14.02 9.08
CA VAL A 266 4.69 -14.11 7.71
C VAL A 266 5.18 -15.53 7.47
N ASP A 267 4.70 -16.18 6.41
CA ASP A 267 5.04 -17.56 6.13
C ASP A 267 6.53 -17.68 5.78
N GLY A 268 7.22 -18.62 6.43
CA GLY A 268 8.65 -18.86 6.23
C GLY A 268 9.57 -17.76 6.78
N ALA A 269 9.07 -16.84 7.61
CA ALA A 269 9.88 -15.78 8.21
C ALA A 269 9.58 -15.58 9.70
N VAL A 270 10.55 -15.01 10.41
CA VAL A 270 10.44 -14.68 11.83
C VAL A 270 10.43 -13.16 11.99
N LEU A 271 9.37 -12.63 12.58
CA LEU A 271 9.28 -11.23 12.98
C LEU A 271 9.92 -11.04 14.35
N ALA A 272 10.75 -10.01 14.50
CA ALA A 272 11.38 -9.64 15.76
C ALA A 272 11.21 -8.14 16.01
N GLY A 273 10.46 -7.80 17.06
CA GLY A 273 10.35 -6.45 17.58
C GLY A 273 11.48 -6.18 18.58
N THR A 274 12.24 -5.11 18.37
CA THR A 274 13.42 -4.82 19.18
C THR A 274 13.26 -3.60 20.08
N TRP A 275 14.14 -3.50 21.07
CA TRP A 275 14.31 -2.31 21.89
C TRP A 275 15.32 -1.37 21.22
N GLY A 276 14.83 -0.49 20.35
CA GLY A 276 15.60 0.60 19.73
C GLY A 276 16.16 0.32 18.34
N GLY A 277 15.86 -0.82 17.72
CA GLY A 277 16.27 -1.16 16.35
C GLY A 277 15.10 -1.34 15.37
N GLY A 278 13.87 -1.06 15.81
CA GLY A 278 12.65 -1.23 15.04
C GLY A 278 12.20 -2.68 14.94
N LEU A 279 11.57 -3.00 13.81
CA LEU A 279 11.04 -4.31 13.48
C LEU A 279 11.96 -4.98 12.45
N HIS A 280 12.35 -6.23 12.69
CA HIS A 280 13.13 -7.02 11.75
C HIS A 280 12.32 -8.23 11.27
N LEU A 281 12.45 -8.56 9.98
CA LEU A 281 11.90 -9.74 9.36
C LEU A 281 13.04 -10.60 8.82
N LEU A 282 13.24 -11.76 9.45
CA LEU A 282 14.30 -12.72 9.12
C LEU A 282 13.73 -13.86 8.28
N TYR A 283 14.38 -14.15 7.14
CA TYR A 283 14.14 -15.35 6.34
C TYR A 283 15.22 -16.39 6.63
N PRO A 284 14.96 -17.43 7.45
CA PRO A 284 15.98 -18.37 7.90
C PRO A 284 16.66 -19.15 6.78
N ASP A 285 15.94 -19.44 5.69
CA ASP A 285 16.47 -20.24 4.58
C ASP A 285 17.55 -19.50 3.77
N THR A 286 17.46 -18.17 3.73
CA THR A 286 18.41 -17.31 2.98
C THR A 286 19.34 -16.53 3.90
N GLY A 287 18.99 -16.38 5.18
CA GLY A 287 19.64 -15.47 6.12
C GLY A 287 19.32 -13.99 5.86
N LEU A 288 18.43 -13.67 4.92
CA LEU A 288 18.06 -12.29 4.60
C LEU A 288 17.30 -11.65 5.77
N VAL A 289 17.69 -10.42 6.12
CA VAL A 289 17.01 -9.62 7.15
C VAL A 289 16.53 -8.30 6.54
N SER A 290 15.22 -8.08 6.54
CA SER A 290 14.62 -6.79 6.24
C SER A 290 14.36 -6.02 7.53
N SER A 291 14.85 -4.79 7.62
CA SER A 291 14.71 -3.95 8.81
C SER A 291 13.80 -2.75 8.53
N TYR A 292 12.91 -2.47 9.49
CA TYR A 292 11.96 -1.36 9.43
C TYR A 292 12.18 -0.50 10.66
N THR A 293 12.70 0.71 10.43
CA THR A 293 12.99 1.71 11.45
C THR A 293 12.17 2.97 11.19
N THR A 294 12.29 3.93 12.10
CA THR A 294 11.71 5.25 11.94
C THR A 294 12.38 6.04 10.83
N ASP A 295 11.54 6.56 9.93
CA ASP A 295 11.92 7.51 8.89
C ASP A 295 10.83 8.58 8.79
N LEU A 296 11.14 9.78 9.27
CA LEU A 296 10.21 10.91 9.29
C LEU A 296 9.90 11.46 7.88
N SER A 297 10.67 11.07 6.87
CA SER A 297 10.48 11.49 5.49
C SER A 297 9.65 10.51 4.65
N ALA A 298 9.50 9.27 5.14
CA ALA A 298 8.79 8.21 4.44
C ALA A 298 7.35 8.04 4.97
N PRO A 299 6.32 8.13 4.09
CA PRO A 299 4.97 7.75 4.49
C PRO A 299 4.93 6.26 4.83
N TYR A 300 4.15 5.90 5.85
CA TYR A 300 3.99 4.52 6.32
C TYR A 300 5.24 3.86 6.93
N ALA A 301 6.25 4.66 7.32
CA ALA A 301 7.35 4.18 8.13
C ALA A 301 6.90 3.87 9.57
N LEU A 302 7.69 3.08 10.28
CA LEU A 302 7.44 2.76 11.68
C LEU A 302 7.64 4.04 12.54
N PRO A 303 6.68 4.46 13.37
CA PRO A 303 6.77 5.75 14.06
C PRO A 303 7.78 5.77 15.21
N ASN A 304 8.25 4.61 15.67
CA ASN A 304 9.22 4.50 16.75
C ASN A 304 9.96 3.15 16.71
N ASP A 305 11.28 3.17 16.95
CA ASP A 305 12.16 2.00 16.88
C ASP A 305 12.09 1.05 18.08
N THR A 306 11.30 1.37 19.10
CA THR A 306 11.10 0.48 20.25
C THR A 306 9.74 -0.19 20.15
N ILE A 307 9.76 -1.48 19.82
CA ILE A 307 8.57 -2.33 19.71
C ILE A 307 8.34 -3.05 21.04
N TYR A 308 7.23 -2.76 21.71
CA TYR A 308 6.89 -3.45 22.96
C TYR A 308 6.02 -4.69 22.74
N SER A 309 5.07 -4.60 21.81
CA SER A 309 4.07 -5.66 21.63
C SER A 309 3.68 -5.82 20.17
N MET A 310 3.37 -7.05 19.81
CA MET A 310 2.80 -7.42 18.52
C MET A 310 1.59 -8.32 18.77
N TYR A 311 0.51 -8.09 18.02
CA TYR A 311 -0.70 -8.88 18.15
C TYR A 311 -1.37 -9.06 16.79
N LYS A 312 -1.68 -10.32 16.43
CA LYS A 312 -2.44 -10.63 15.24
C LYS A 312 -3.92 -10.70 15.62
N ASP A 313 -4.74 -9.84 15.02
CA ASP A 313 -6.18 -9.89 15.25
C ASP A 313 -6.87 -11.05 14.49
N ARG A 314 -8.15 -11.27 14.78
CA ARG A 314 -8.96 -12.31 14.13
C ARG A 314 -9.15 -12.11 12.62
N LEU A 315 -8.96 -10.88 12.12
CA LEU A 315 -9.03 -10.56 10.69
C LEU A 315 -7.67 -10.75 9.99
N GLY A 316 -6.62 -11.08 10.74
CA GLY A 316 -5.26 -11.29 10.24
C GLY A 316 -4.41 -10.02 10.16
N LEU A 317 -4.88 -8.89 10.69
CA LEU A 317 -4.12 -7.65 10.76
C LEU A 317 -3.06 -7.77 11.88
N LEU A 318 -1.84 -7.32 11.60
CA LEU A 318 -0.82 -7.17 12.63
C LEU A 318 -0.99 -5.82 13.29
N TRP A 319 -1.10 -5.81 14.61
CA TRP A 319 -1.08 -4.63 15.46
C TRP A 319 0.26 -4.55 16.18
N ILE A 320 0.91 -3.39 16.14
CA ILE A 320 2.22 -3.17 16.73
C ILE A 320 2.12 -2.00 17.71
N GLY A 321 2.43 -2.27 18.97
CA GLY A 321 2.51 -1.28 20.04
C GLY A 321 3.94 -0.81 20.22
N THR A 322 4.15 0.50 20.13
CA THR A 322 5.48 1.11 20.20
C THR A 322 5.68 1.95 21.47
N ASN A 323 6.92 2.33 21.77
CA ASN A 323 7.25 3.20 22.91
C ASN A 323 7.27 4.68 22.52
N GLY A 324 6.08 5.28 22.33
CA GLY A 324 5.93 6.71 22.05
C GLY A 324 5.49 7.04 20.63
N GLY A 325 5.46 6.05 19.72
CA GLY A 325 4.88 6.17 18.39
C GLY A 325 3.40 5.73 18.32
N GLY A 326 2.80 5.32 19.45
CA GLY A 326 1.43 4.82 19.49
C GLY A 326 1.30 3.43 18.89
N ILE A 327 0.26 3.24 18.08
CA ILE A 327 -0.12 1.97 17.49
C ILE A 327 -0.08 2.10 15.97
N VAL A 328 0.59 1.14 15.34
CA VAL A 328 0.49 0.94 13.89
C VAL A 328 -0.09 -0.42 13.57
N THR A 329 -0.64 -0.52 12.38
CA THR A 329 -1.09 -1.79 11.83
C THR A 329 -0.42 -2.10 10.50
N TYR A 330 -0.27 -3.38 10.21
CA TYR A 330 0.20 -3.88 8.93
C TYR A 330 -0.77 -4.96 8.44
N ASP A 331 -1.26 -4.81 7.21
CA ASP A 331 -2.06 -5.82 6.51
C ASP A 331 -1.24 -6.37 5.34
N LYS A 332 -0.85 -7.65 5.42
CA LYS A 332 -0.13 -8.33 4.32
C LYS A 332 -0.91 -8.34 3.01
N ASN A 333 -2.22 -8.12 3.05
CA ASN A 333 -3.10 -8.08 1.87
C ASN A 333 -3.33 -6.65 1.33
N ARG A 334 -2.90 -5.59 2.04
CA ARG A 334 -2.98 -4.19 1.54
C ARG A 334 -1.90 -3.83 0.52
N SER A 335 -1.04 -4.78 0.19
CA SER A 335 0.13 -4.63 -0.69
C SER A 335 -0.17 -4.22 -2.14
N PHE A 336 -1.43 -3.96 -2.51
CA PHE A 336 -1.82 -3.52 -3.85
C PHE A 336 -1.49 -2.05 -4.13
N LEU A 337 -1.19 -1.24 -3.11
CA LEU A 337 -0.84 0.17 -3.27
C LEU A 337 0.67 0.46 -3.12
N GLN A 338 1.45 0.38 -4.20
CA GLN A 338 2.86 0.79 -4.25
C GLN A 338 3.08 2.19 -4.84
N PRO A 339 3.50 3.18 -4.02
CA PRO A 339 3.89 4.48 -4.55
C PRO A 339 5.16 4.37 -5.40
N VAL A 340 5.15 5.00 -6.56
CA VAL A 340 6.34 5.17 -7.41
C VAL A 340 6.81 6.60 -7.26
N ARG A 341 8.00 6.76 -6.67
CA ARG A 341 8.70 8.04 -6.60
C ARG A 341 9.73 8.10 -7.72
N PHE A 342 9.75 9.20 -8.46
CA PHE A 342 10.89 9.49 -9.31
C PHE A 342 12.01 9.99 -8.41
N ASP A 343 12.88 9.07 -7.99
CA ASP A 343 14.10 9.41 -7.29
C ASP A 343 14.93 10.35 -8.17
N SER A 344 15.69 11.27 -7.56
CA SER A 344 16.47 12.34 -8.20
C SER A 344 15.71 13.55 -8.80
N LEU A 345 14.37 13.65 -8.66
CA LEU A 345 13.67 14.91 -8.96
C LEU A 345 14.12 16.04 -8.04
N SER A 346 14.22 17.25 -8.59
CA SER A 346 14.38 18.47 -7.78
C SER A 346 13.20 18.64 -6.82
N GLU A 347 13.41 19.22 -5.63
CA GLU A 347 12.31 19.47 -4.67
C GLU A 347 11.15 20.27 -5.28
N ARG A 348 11.46 21.16 -6.24
CA ARG A 348 10.47 21.93 -6.98
C ARG A 348 9.65 21.04 -7.90
N SER A 349 10.30 20.21 -8.73
CA SER A 349 9.63 19.29 -9.66
C SER A 349 8.80 18.24 -8.91
N ALA A 350 9.31 17.73 -7.78
CA ALA A 350 8.64 16.77 -6.90
C ALA A 350 7.35 17.32 -6.22
N ARG A 351 7.04 18.61 -6.33
CA ARG A 351 5.80 19.21 -5.80
C ARG A 351 4.74 19.49 -6.89
N LEU A 352 5.09 19.32 -8.16
CA LEU A 352 4.21 19.65 -9.29
C LEU A 352 3.20 18.54 -9.59
N SER A 353 2.10 18.86 -10.26
CA SER A 353 1.10 17.86 -10.66
C SER A 353 1.48 17.20 -11.98
N ILE A 354 1.27 15.88 -12.06
CA ILE A 354 1.31 15.18 -13.34
C ILE A 354 0.05 15.57 -14.12
N HIS A 355 0.24 15.97 -15.37
CA HIS A 355 -0.86 16.31 -16.28
C HIS A 355 -1.19 15.15 -17.23
N CYS A 356 -0.17 14.47 -17.74
CA CYS A 356 -0.30 13.38 -18.71
C CYS A 356 0.83 12.37 -18.50
N ILE A 357 0.55 11.09 -18.76
CA ILE A 357 1.51 9.98 -18.76
C ILE A 357 1.30 9.23 -20.07
N THR A 358 2.36 9.10 -20.88
CA THR A 358 2.32 8.38 -22.16
C THR A 358 3.43 7.32 -22.18
N PRO A 359 3.08 6.01 -22.21
CA PRO A 359 4.07 4.95 -22.34
C PRO A 359 4.57 4.81 -23.78
N ASP A 360 5.86 4.49 -23.95
CA ASP A 360 6.40 4.04 -25.22
C ASP A 360 6.33 2.50 -25.37
N GLU A 361 6.64 1.99 -26.56
CA GLU A 361 6.62 0.54 -26.86
C GLU A 361 7.57 -0.30 -25.99
N ASN A 362 8.59 0.33 -25.40
CA ASN A 362 9.56 -0.34 -24.54
C ASN A 362 9.15 -0.32 -23.05
N GLY A 363 8.05 0.35 -22.73
CA GLY A 363 7.55 0.54 -21.37
C GLY A 363 8.21 1.71 -20.63
N ASN A 364 8.92 2.61 -21.32
CA ASN A 364 9.38 3.87 -20.75
C ASN A 364 8.26 4.90 -20.80
N LEU A 365 8.41 5.99 -20.04
CA LEU A 365 7.33 6.93 -19.82
C LEU A 365 7.73 8.35 -20.17
N TRP A 366 6.86 9.02 -20.92
CA TRP A 366 6.86 10.46 -21.07
C TRP A 366 5.79 11.05 -20.14
N VAL A 367 6.20 11.89 -19.21
CA VAL A 367 5.33 12.44 -18.16
C VAL A 367 5.33 13.96 -18.23
N ILE A 368 4.17 14.57 -18.45
CA ILE A 368 4.05 16.03 -18.43
C ILE A 368 3.87 16.50 -16.99
N LEU A 369 4.74 17.41 -16.55
CA LEU A 369 4.59 18.14 -15.30
C LEU A 369 3.96 19.51 -15.55
N LYS A 370 2.89 19.82 -14.82
CA LYS A 370 2.17 21.08 -14.96
C LYS A 370 3.11 22.27 -14.74
N ASN A 371 3.19 23.14 -15.74
CA ASN A 371 3.99 24.37 -15.77
C ASN A 371 5.51 24.18 -15.61
N LYS A 372 6.06 23.02 -16.02
CA LYS A 372 7.50 22.76 -15.97
C LYS A 372 8.06 22.17 -17.27
N GLY A 373 7.35 21.24 -17.89
CA GLY A 373 7.78 20.57 -19.12
C GLY A 373 7.51 19.08 -19.07
N VAL A 374 8.46 18.29 -19.55
CA VAL A 374 8.30 16.85 -19.77
C VAL A 374 9.41 16.09 -19.06
N LEU A 375 9.07 14.96 -18.44
CA LEU A 375 10.01 13.99 -17.92
C LEU A 375 10.04 12.78 -18.84
N TYR A 376 11.22 12.20 -19.03
CA TYR A 376 11.36 10.85 -19.55
C TYR A 376 11.88 9.95 -18.44
N TYR A 377 11.18 8.84 -18.18
CA TYR A 377 11.50 7.90 -17.12
C TYR A 377 11.58 6.47 -17.65
N GLU A 378 12.67 5.78 -17.32
CA GLU A 378 12.90 4.37 -17.63
C GLU A 378 12.71 3.52 -16.36
N PRO A 379 11.58 2.83 -16.17
CA PRO A 379 11.31 2.10 -14.92
C PRO A 379 12.32 0.98 -14.62
N LYS A 380 12.93 0.38 -15.63
CA LYS A 380 13.86 -0.76 -15.47
C LYS A 380 15.25 -0.32 -14.99
N SER A 381 15.73 0.83 -15.45
CA SER A 381 17.07 1.37 -15.16
C SER A 381 17.05 2.45 -14.09
N GLY A 382 15.88 3.05 -13.81
CA GLY A 382 15.73 4.21 -12.93
C GLY A 382 16.20 5.52 -13.55
N VAL A 383 16.54 5.53 -14.84
CA VAL A 383 16.99 6.75 -15.54
C VAL A 383 15.83 7.74 -15.64
N LEU A 384 16.11 8.97 -15.24
CA LEU A 384 15.17 10.08 -15.28
C LEU A 384 15.83 11.27 -16.00
N LYS A 385 15.16 11.79 -17.03
CA LYS A 385 15.56 13.01 -17.76
C LYS A 385 14.47 14.06 -17.66
N GLU A 386 14.87 15.32 -17.50
CA GLU A 386 13.95 16.47 -17.44
C GLU A 386 14.16 17.39 -18.65
N TYR A 387 13.09 17.64 -19.40
CA TYR A 387 13.04 18.57 -20.52
C TYR A 387 12.24 19.82 -20.13
N SER A 388 12.89 20.96 -20.08
CA SER A 388 12.31 22.23 -19.64
C SER A 388 13.03 23.43 -20.27
N PRO A 389 12.39 24.63 -20.26
CA PRO A 389 13.06 25.86 -20.67
C PRO A 389 14.31 26.19 -19.86
N GLU A 390 14.34 25.78 -18.59
CA GLU A 390 15.48 26.00 -17.70
C GLU A 390 16.71 25.18 -18.14
N ASN A 391 16.48 24.00 -18.74
CA ASN A 391 17.53 23.13 -19.29
C ASN A 391 17.89 23.47 -20.74
N GLY A 392 17.16 24.39 -21.39
CA GLY A 392 17.40 24.80 -22.77
C GLY A 392 17.01 23.76 -23.84
N ASN A 393 16.42 22.63 -23.45
CA ASN A 393 16.06 21.51 -24.32
C ASN A 393 14.55 21.47 -24.65
N LEU A 394 13.77 22.45 -24.16
CA LEU A 394 12.37 22.65 -24.49
C LEU A 394 12.04 24.15 -24.49
N LYS A 395 11.27 24.63 -25.47
CA LYS A 395 10.99 26.07 -25.60
C LYS A 395 10.05 26.64 -24.54
N SER A 396 9.05 25.86 -24.11
CA SER A 396 8.05 26.26 -23.11
C SER A 396 7.83 25.18 -22.06
N GLY A 397 7.61 25.59 -20.82
CA GLY A 397 7.30 24.68 -19.71
C GLY A 397 5.83 24.29 -19.64
N ILE A 398 4.98 24.84 -20.51
CA ILE A 398 3.55 24.51 -20.55
C ILE A 398 3.31 23.55 -21.72
N ALA A 399 3.20 22.27 -21.39
CA ALA A 399 2.81 21.20 -22.31
C ALA A 399 1.44 20.64 -21.93
N TYR A 400 0.68 20.18 -22.93
CA TYR A 400 -0.68 19.68 -22.80
C TYR A 400 -0.77 18.18 -23.12
N CYS A 401 -0.14 17.73 -24.20
CA CYS A 401 -0.17 16.33 -24.65
C CYS A 401 1.20 15.85 -25.14
N VAL A 402 1.46 14.56 -24.97
CA VAL A 402 2.55 13.83 -25.62
C VAL A 402 1.91 12.75 -26.48
N TYR A 403 2.22 12.76 -27.77
CA TYR A 403 1.77 11.78 -28.74
C TYR A 403 2.97 11.01 -29.28
N ILE A 404 2.89 9.68 -29.29
CA ILE A 404 3.90 8.81 -29.90
C ILE A 404 3.30 8.29 -31.20
N ALA A 405 3.86 8.72 -32.33
CA ALA A 405 3.41 8.30 -33.64
C ALA A 405 3.79 6.83 -33.93
N PRO A 406 3.12 6.15 -34.88
CA PRO A 406 3.42 4.76 -35.24
C PRO A 406 4.85 4.50 -35.72
N ASP A 407 5.57 5.54 -36.16
CA ASP A 407 6.99 5.46 -36.55
C ASP A 407 7.96 5.62 -35.35
N GLY A 408 7.42 5.80 -34.13
CA GLY A 408 8.17 6.01 -32.90
C GLY A 408 8.63 7.45 -32.67
N ASN A 409 8.22 8.41 -33.51
CA ASN A 409 8.47 9.83 -33.26
C ASN A 409 7.58 10.35 -32.13
N VAL A 410 8.18 11.12 -31.22
CA VAL A 410 7.47 11.70 -30.08
C VAL A 410 7.16 13.16 -30.40
N TYR A 411 5.87 13.49 -30.39
CA TYR A 411 5.35 14.84 -30.59
C TYR A 411 4.82 15.41 -29.26
N LEU A 412 4.97 16.72 -29.11
CA LEU A 412 4.60 17.45 -27.90
C LEU A 412 3.76 18.67 -28.27
N GLY A 413 2.53 18.71 -27.76
CA GLY A 413 1.65 19.87 -27.84
C GLY A 413 1.89 20.82 -26.68
N THR A 414 2.13 22.11 -26.98
CA THR A 414 2.46 23.13 -25.98
C THR A 414 1.61 24.39 -26.15
N ASP A 415 1.78 25.36 -25.26
CA ASP A 415 1.19 26.71 -25.39
C ASP A 415 1.81 27.55 -26.52
N CYS A 416 2.95 27.12 -27.06
CA CYS A 416 3.71 27.85 -28.07
C CYS A 416 3.84 27.12 -29.40
N GLY A 417 3.17 25.98 -29.57
CA GLY A 417 3.09 25.22 -30.81
C GLY A 417 3.33 23.72 -30.64
N LEU A 418 3.57 23.08 -31.78
CA LEU A 418 3.90 21.66 -31.91
C LEU A 418 5.42 21.46 -31.98
N PHE A 419 5.91 20.51 -31.17
CA PHE A 419 7.32 20.13 -31.11
C PHE A 419 7.49 18.63 -31.35
N SER A 420 8.66 18.22 -31.82
CA SER A 420 9.07 16.82 -31.95
C SER A 420 10.37 16.59 -31.20
N TYR A 421 10.50 15.46 -30.54
CA TYR A 421 11.73 15.06 -29.87
C TYR A 421 12.77 14.61 -30.90
N ASP A 422 13.91 15.31 -30.94
CA ASP A 422 15.06 14.90 -31.72
C ASP A 422 16.05 14.10 -30.85
N LYS A 423 16.26 12.85 -31.23
CA LYS A 423 17.16 11.92 -30.54
C LYS A 423 18.63 12.32 -30.64
N GLN A 424 19.03 13.09 -31.66
CA GLN A 424 20.43 13.48 -31.86
C GLN A 424 20.85 14.62 -30.93
N SER A 425 20.01 15.64 -30.82
CA SER A 425 20.22 16.80 -29.95
C SER A 425 19.71 16.60 -28.52
N ASP A 426 18.96 15.53 -28.25
CA ASP A 426 18.30 15.26 -26.96
C ASP A 426 17.40 16.44 -26.52
N ALA A 427 16.64 16.99 -27.47
CA ALA A 427 15.82 18.19 -27.28
C ALA A 427 14.50 18.13 -28.07
N PHE A 428 13.54 18.95 -27.66
CA PHE A 428 12.30 19.18 -28.39
C PHE A 428 12.44 20.35 -29.36
N GLU A 429 12.34 20.06 -30.65
CA GLU A 429 12.46 21.04 -31.72
C GLU A 429 11.11 21.40 -32.34
N SER A 430 10.95 22.64 -32.82
CA SER A 430 9.71 23.07 -33.45
C SER A 430 9.47 22.35 -34.77
N VAL A 431 8.26 21.84 -34.93
CA VAL A 431 7.89 21.10 -36.15
C VAL A 431 7.70 22.06 -37.32
N ALA A 432 8.58 21.95 -38.32
CA ALA A 432 8.67 22.90 -39.44
C ALA A 432 7.37 23.05 -40.23
N TRP A 433 6.65 21.95 -40.46
CA TRP A 433 5.38 21.97 -41.19
C TRP A 433 4.24 22.63 -40.41
N TYR A 434 4.37 22.77 -39.08
CA TYR A 434 3.40 23.47 -38.24
C TYR A 434 3.65 24.99 -38.14
N ALA A 435 4.86 25.45 -38.51
CA ALA A 435 5.24 26.86 -38.42
C ALA A 435 4.26 27.86 -39.08
N PRO A 436 3.59 27.55 -40.22
CA PRO A 436 2.59 28.44 -40.81
C PRO A 436 1.41 28.76 -39.89
N PHE A 437 1.00 27.82 -39.02
CA PHE A 437 -0.14 27.99 -38.11
C PHE A 437 0.21 28.93 -36.94
N LEU A 438 1.46 28.96 -36.50
CA LEU A 438 1.92 29.80 -35.39
C LEU A 438 1.82 31.31 -35.64
N LYS A 439 1.62 31.72 -36.90
CA LYS A 439 1.36 33.12 -37.28
C LYS A 439 0.08 33.66 -36.63
N LYS A 440 -0.88 32.79 -36.33
CA LYS A 440 -2.15 33.12 -35.71
C LYS A 440 -2.10 32.74 -34.22
N PRO A 441 -2.31 33.68 -33.28
CA PRO A 441 -2.27 33.39 -31.85
C PRO A 441 -3.20 32.25 -31.42
N GLU A 442 -4.37 32.12 -32.06
CA GLU A 442 -5.38 31.11 -31.77
C GLU A 442 -4.94 29.66 -32.08
N SER A 443 -3.91 29.46 -32.90
CA SER A 443 -3.38 28.13 -33.26
C SER A 443 -2.14 27.74 -32.46
N ARG A 444 -1.72 28.52 -31.46
CA ARG A 444 -0.47 28.23 -30.72
C ARG A 444 -0.64 27.14 -29.67
N MET A 445 -1.79 27.11 -29.01
CA MET A 445 -2.10 26.17 -27.95
C MET A 445 -2.58 24.86 -28.59
N VAL A 446 -1.68 23.87 -28.63
CA VAL A 446 -1.94 22.53 -29.16
C VAL A 446 -2.32 21.63 -28.00
N TYR A 447 -3.59 21.21 -27.94
CA TYR A 447 -4.15 20.42 -26.84
C TYR A 447 -4.05 18.92 -27.09
N ASP A 448 -4.21 18.50 -28.35
CA ASP A 448 -4.15 17.09 -28.69
C ASP A 448 -3.63 16.86 -30.12
N ILE A 449 -3.04 15.69 -30.34
CA ILE A 449 -2.40 15.30 -31.58
C ILE A 449 -2.75 13.84 -31.85
N LEU A 450 -3.26 13.57 -33.04
CA LEU A 450 -3.51 12.22 -33.54
C LEU A 450 -2.97 12.10 -34.96
N GLN A 451 -2.27 11.00 -35.26
CA GLN A 451 -2.04 10.58 -36.63
C GLN A 451 -3.01 9.45 -36.95
N THR A 452 -3.87 9.67 -37.95
CA THR A 452 -4.83 8.67 -38.41
C THR A 452 -4.14 7.54 -39.15
N SER A 453 -4.85 6.42 -39.28
CA SER A 453 -4.38 5.23 -40.00
C SER A 453 -3.92 5.47 -41.45
N ASP A 454 -4.43 6.51 -42.11
CA ASP A 454 -4.04 6.97 -43.45
C ASP A 454 -2.81 7.91 -43.47
N GLY A 455 -2.28 8.27 -42.30
CA GLY A 455 -1.08 9.08 -42.11
C GLY A 455 -1.34 10.58 -41.98
N GLU A 456 -2.60 11.05 -42.03
CA GLU A 456 -2.95 12.46 -41.82
C GLU A 456 -2.85 12.83 -40.33
N PHE A 457 -2.27 14.01 -40.04
CA PHE A 457 -2.24 14.53 -38.68
C PHE A 457 -3.49 15.36 -38.41
N TRP A 458 -4.15 15.09 -37.29
CA TRP A 458 -5.28 15.83 -36.75
C TRP A 458 -4.86 16.48 -35.44
N ILE A 459 -5.00 17.80 -35.37
CA ILE A 459 -4.44 18.62 -34.29
C ILE A 459 -5.55 19.46 -33.67
N GLY A 460 -5.86 19.13 -32.41
CA GLY A 460 -6.79 19.89 -31.57
C GLY A 460 -6.13 21.14 -31.02
N THR A 461 -6.80 22.29 -31.15
CA THR A 461 -6.28 23.58 -30.64
C THR A 461 -7.28 24.26 -29.70
N TYR A 462 -6.79 25.16 -28.85
CA TYR A 462 -7.64 25.91 -27.93
C TYR A 462 -8.55 26.94 -28.62
N GLY A 463 -8.20 27.45 -29.81
CA GLY A 463 -8.99 28.53 -30.43
C GLY A 463 -9.07 28.51 -31.96
N ALA A 464 -8.24 27.72 -32.63
CA ALA A 464 -8.29 27.60 -34.08
C ALA A 464 -9.22 26.49 -34.57
N GLY A 465 -9.89 25.75 -33.67
CA GLY A 465 -10.62 24.55 -34.02
C GLY A 465 -9.67 23.39 -34.32
N LEU A 466 -10.06 22.55 -35.27
CA LEU A 466 -9.34 21.35 -35.65
C LEU A 466 -8.53 21.60 -36.92
N VAL A 467 -7.23 21.34 -36.85
CA VAL A 467 -6.31 21.52 -37.98
C VAL A 467 -5.85 20.17 -38.47
N THR A 468 -5.91 19.92 -39.78
CA THR A 468 -5.35 18.71 -40.38
C THR A 468 -4.14 19.01 -41.23
N TYR A 469 -3.22 18.06 -41.29
CA TYR A 469 -2.03 18.14 -42.12
C TYR A 469 -1.69 16.78 -42.75
N ASP A 470 -1.80 16.71 -44.06
CA ASP A 470 -1.33 15.58 -44.87
C ASP A 470 0.14 15.79 -45.22
N LEU A 471 1.03 14.95 -44.66
CA LEU A 471 2.47 14.98 -44.92
C LEU A 471 2.81 14.67 -46.38
N ALA A 472 2.10 13.74 -47.02
CA ALA A 472 2.39 13.27 -48.37
C ALA A 472 1.97 14.32 -49.41
N GLY A 473 0.77 14.86 -49.28
CA GLY A 473 0.22 15.89 -50.16
C GLY A 473 0.64 17.31 -49.80
N LYS A 474 1.22 17.54 -48.60
CA LYS A 474 1.53 18.86 -48.02
C LYS A 474 0.31 19.79 -48.03
N LYS A 475 -0.87 19.23 -47.80
CA LYS A 475 -2.15 19.95 -47.74
C LYS A 475 -2.57 20.08 -46.29
N TYR A 476 -3.27 21.17 -45.99
CA TYR A 476 -3.89 21.36 -44.69
C TYR A 476 -5.34 21.77 -44.83
N ARG A 477 -6.16 21.34 -43.87
CA ARG A 477 -7.54 21.78 -43.71
C ARG A 477 -7.73 22.34 -42.30
N ARG A 478 -8.75 23.17 -42.16
CA ARG A 478 -9.15 23.74 -40.87
C ARG A 478 -10.65 23.64 -40.75
N TYR A 479 -11.11 22.97 -39.70
CA TYR A 479 -12.51 22.91 -39.34
C TYR A 479 -12.76 23.87 -38.18
N VAL A 480 -13.81 24.66 -38.29
CA VAL A 480 -14.21 25.66 -37.30
C VAL A 480 -15.67 25.47 -36.96
N SER A 481 -16.04 25.93 -35.77
CA SER A 481 -17.42 26.01 -35.33
C SER A 481 -18.14 27.17 -36.02
N ASP A 482 -19.36 26.89 -36.48
CA ASP A 482 -20.30 27.85 -37.07
C ASP A 482 -21.69 27.63 -36.46
N ASP A 483 -22.19 28.62 -35.71
CA ASP A 483 -23.52 28.57 -35.06
C ASP A 483 -24.67 28.39 -36.06
N GLY A 484 -24.47 28.72 -37.34
CA GLY A 484 -25.45 28.54 -38.41
C GLY A 484 -25.43 27.16 -39.06
N ASP A 485 -24.42 26.32 -38.77
CA ASP A 485 -24.20 25.04 -39.42
C ASP A 485 -24.05 23.90 -38.38
N ALA A 486 -25.11 23.10 -38.24
CA ALA A 486 -25.12 21.91 -37.39
C ALA A 486 -24.18 20.79 -37.88
N HIS A 487 -23.57 20.95 -39.06
CA HIS A 487 -22.57 20.05 -39.62
C HIS A 487 -21.13 20.53 -39.41
N SER A 488 -20.94 21.66 -38.73
CA SER A 488 -19.65 22.18 -38.30
C SER A 488 -19.21 21.60 -36.93
N LEU A 489 -18.07 22.03 -36.39
CA LEU A 489 -17.69 21.66 -35.02
C LEU A 489 -18.59 22.36 -33.99
N SER A 490 -18.88 21.70 -32.87
CA SER A 490 -19.64 22.32 -31.77
C SER A 490 -18.88 23.44 -31.05
N SER A 491 -17.54 23.45 -31.08
CA SER A 491 -16.71 24.54 -30.55
C SER A 491 -15.33 24.57 -31.20
N ASN A 492 -14.66 25.73 -31.17
CA ASN A 492 -13.27 25.91 -31.62
C ASN A 492 -12.23 25.53 -30.55
N VAL A 493 -12.67 25.23 -29.31
CA VAL A 493 -11.82 24.73 -28.22
C VAL A 493 -11.88 23.20 -28.25
N ILE A 494 -10.82 22.57 -28.75
CA ILE A 494 -10.72 21.12 -28.89
C ILE A 494 -9.91 20.55 -27.73
N TYR A 495 -10.48 19.57 -27.00
CA TYR A 495 -9.79 18.91 -25.89
C TYR A 495 -9.09 17.61 -26.32
N PHE A 496 -9.73 16.83 -27.18
CA PHE A 496 -9.11 15.62 -27.75
C PHE A 496 -9.58 15.35 -29.17
N VAL A 497 -8.79 14.53 -29.87
CA VAL A 497 -9.11 13.91 -31.15
C VAL A 497 -8.74 12.43 -31.06
N ALA A 498 -9.69 11.54 -31.32
CA ALA A 498 -9.47 10.10 -31.23
C ALA A 498 -10.05 9.36 -32.44
N GLU A 499 -9.40 8.28 -32.87
CA GLU A 499 -9.91 7.32 -33.85
C GLU A 499 -10.33 6.07 -33.08
N ASP A 500 -11.59 5.64 -33.25
CA ASP A 500 -12.05 4.37 -32.67
C ASP A 500 -11.62 3.17 -33.53
N SER A 501 -11.82 1.97 -32.99
CA SER A 501 -11.46 0.69 -33.64
C SER A 501 -12.16 0.44 -34.98
N ARG A 502 -13.19 1.24 -35.30
CA ARG A 502 -13.94 1.20 -36.57
C ARG A 502 -13.43 2.24 -37.57
N GLY A 503 -12.40 3.01 -37.24
CA GLY A 503 -11.86 4.11 -38.06
C GLY A 503 -12.71 5.39 -38.00
N THR A 504 -13.63 5.50 -37.04
CA THR A 504 -14.45 6.70 -36.87
C THR A 504 -13.70 7.72 -36.01
N LEU A 505 -13.60 8.95 -36.50
CA LEU A 505 -12.98 10.05 -35.79
C LEU A 505 -13.97 10.76 -34.86
N TRP A 506 -13.54 10.93 -33.61
CA TRP A 506 -14.26 11.57 -32.52
C TRP A 506 -13.51 12.79 -32.02
N VAL A 507 -14.22 13.90 -31.83
CA VAL A 507 -13.64 15.18 -31.40
C VAL A 507 -14.42 15.72 -30.21
N GLY A 508 -13.76 15.76 -29.05
CA GLY A 508 -14.30 16.36 -27.83
C GLY A 508 -13.99 17.84 -27.77
N THR A 509 -15.01 18.65 -27.49
CA THR A 509 -14.89 20.12 -27.44
C THR A 509 -15.49 20.70 -26.17
N ASN A 510 -15.36 22.01 -26.01
CA ASN A 510 -15.96 22.76 -24.92
C ASN A 510 -17.49 22.90 -24.99
N ALA A 511 -18.14 22.42 -26.06
CA ALA A 511 -19.59 22.50 -26.21
C ALA A 511 -20.25 21.18 -26.67
N GLY A 512 -19.48 20.09 -26.80
CA GLY A 512 -20.04 18.77 -27.02
C GLY A 512 -19.04 17.80 -27.64
N LEU A 513 -19.57 16.64 -28.04
CA LEU A 513 -18.85 15.60 -28.77
C LEU A 513 -19.20 15.71 -30.26
N ASN A 514 -18.23 15.48 -31.14
CA ASN A 514 -18.44 15.52 -32.59
C ASN A 514 -17.94 14.24 -33.23
N ARG A 515 -18.76 13.62 -34.08
CA ARG A 515 -18.37 12.50 -34.94
C ARG A 515 -18.07 13.01 -36.34
N TYR A 516 -16.86 12.81 -36.83
CA TYR A 516 -16.51 13.19 -38.20
C TYR A 516 -17.12 12.20 -39.21
N THR A 517 -17.67 12.74 -40.29
CA THR A 517 -18.31 12.00 -41.38
C THR A 517 -17.47 12.16 -42.64
N ALA A 518 -16.61 11.18 -42.93
CA ALA A 518 -15.61 11.26 -43.98
C ALA A 518 -16.20 11.44 -45.39
N GLU A 519 -17.38 10.86 -45.66
CA GLU A 519 -18.02 10.94 -46.99
C GLU A 519 -18.45 12.35 -47.36
N LYS A 520 -18.75 13.18 -46.36
CA LYS A 520 -19.28 14.54 -46.53
C LYS A 520 -18.29 15.63 -46.11
N ASP A 521 -17.17 15.26 -45.48
CA ASP A 521 -16.23 16.20 -44.87
C ASP A 521 -16.92 17.12 -43.83
N THR A 522 -17.80 16.53 -43.01
CA THR A 522 -18.65 17.24 -42.02
C THR A 522 -18.62 16.57 -40.65
N PHE A 523 -19.26 17.19 -39.66
CA PHE A 523 -19.44 16.64 -38.32
C PHE A 523 -20.91 16.38 -37.98
N GLN A 524 -21.14 15.36 -37.17
CA GLN A 524 -22.38 15.19 -36.42
C GLN A 524 -22.13 15.60 -34.98
N GLN A 525 -22.86 16.60 -34.52
CA GLN A 525 -22.74 17.12 -33.16
C GLN A 525 -23.64 16.36 -32.19
N TYR A 526 -23.09 16.01 -31.03
CA TYR A 526 -23.82 15.59 -29.85
C TYR A 526 -23.67 16.71 -28.82
N VAL A 527 -24.74 17.43 -28.56
CA VAL A 527 -24.77 18.61 -27.67
C VAL A 527 -25.58 18.28 -26.42
N TYR A 528 -25.11 18.79 -25.29
CA TYR A 528 -25.79 18.58 -24.01
C TYR A 528 -27.13 19.31 -23.96
N ASP A 529 -28.17 18.59 -23.58
CA ASP A 529 -29.49 19.14 -23.24
C ASP A 529 -29.91 18.61 -21.87
N ALA A 530 -30.05 19.51 -20.90
CA ALA A 530 -30.46 19.18 -19.54
C ALA A 530 -31.84 18.48 -19.45
N LYS A 531 -32.67 18.56 -20.51
CA LYS A 531 -33.96 17.87 -20.59
C LYS A 531 -33.85 16.49 -21.23
N ASN A 532 -32.77 16.20 -21.95
CA ASN A 532 -32.54 14.93 -22.62
C ASN A 532 -31.63 14.04 -21.79
N THR A 533 -32.22 13.18 -20.97
CA THR A 533 -31.47 12.21 -20.14
C THR A 533 -30.85 11.05 -20.95
N SER A 534 -31.11 10.98 -22.26
CA SER A 534 -30.58 9.95 -23.17
C SER A 534 -29.47 10.49 -24.07
N GLY A 535 -28.95 11.70 -23.81
CA GLY A 535 -27.82 12.30 -24.53
C GLY A 535 -26.52 12.26 -23.74
N ILE A 536 -25.53 13.06 -24.17
CA ILE A 536 -24.28 13.23 -23.44
C ILE A 536 -24.52 13.81 -22.04
N GLY A 537 -23.68 13.44 -21.07
CA GLY A 537 -23.87 13.81 -19.67
C GLY A 537 -23.48 15.26 -19.31
N GLY A 538 -22.67 15.92 -20.14
CA GLY A 538 -22.11 17.24 -19.84
C GLY A 538 -21.79 18.06 -21.09
N LEU A 539 -21.61 19.37 -20.91
CA LEU A 539 -21.35 20.32 -22.00
C LEU A 539 -19.97 20.14 -22.63
N GLN A 540 -18.95 19.99 -21.81
CA GLN A 540 -17.56 19.87 -22.22
C GLN A 540 -17.13 18.41 -22.17
N ILE A 541 -16.47 17.93 -23.22
CA ILE A 541 -16.05 16.54 -23.32
C ILE A 541 -14.53 16.53 -23.42
N ILE A 542 -13.87 16.05 -22.36
CA ILE A 542 -12.44 16.29 -22.11
C ILE A 542 -11.55 15.06 -22.28
N SER A 543 -12.13 13.86 -22.26
CA SER A 543 -11.39 12.61 -22.45
C SER A 543 -12.18 11.61 -23.28
N PHE A 544 -11.48 10.64 -23.83
CA PHE A 544 -12.01 9.54 -24.62
C PHE A 544 -11.37 8.22 -24.21
N TYR A 545 -12.17 7.16 -24.15
CA TYR A 545 -11.67 5.80 -23.96
C TYR A 545 -12.59 4.81 -24.69
N GLU A 546 -12.03 3.92 -25.49
CA GLU A 546 -12.79 2.82 -26.11
C GLU A 546 -12.53 1.51 -25.34
N SER A 547 -13.61 0.88 -24.91
CA SER A 547 -13.57 -0.44 -24.29
C SER A 547 -13.36 -1.55 -25.32
N GLN A 548 -12.86 -2.71 -24.88
CA GLN A 548 -12.65 -3.86 -25.77
C GLN A 548 -13.92 -4.37 -26.46
N ASP A 549 -15.10 -4.09 -25.91
CA ASP A 549 -16.40 -4.41 -26.51
C ASP A 549 -16.88 -3.36 -27.53
N GLY A 550 -16.08 -2.32 -27.79
CA GLY A 550 -16.40 -1.23 -28.70
C GLY A 550 -17.28 -0.13 -28.10
N THR A 551 -17.59 -0.18 -26.79
CA THR A 551 -18.28 0.91 -26.08
C THR A 551 -17.36 2.12 -25.96
N LEU A 552 -17.89 3.31 -26.28
CA LEU A 552 -17.16 4.56 -26.17
C LEU A 552 -17.45 5.23 -24.84
N TRP A 553 -16.42 5.65 -24.14
CA TRP A 553 -16.50 6.34 -22.86
C TRP A 553 -15.94 7.74 -22.98
N PHE A 554 -16.63 8.68 -22.37
CA PHE A 554 -16.22 10.08 -22.34
C PHE A 554 -16.36 10.63 -20.92
N SER A 555 -15.58 11.65 -20.59
CA SER A 555 -15.75 12.38 -19.34
C SER A 555 -15.95 13.88 -19.55
N SER A 556 -16.60 14.50 -18.58
CA SER A 556 -16.71 15.96 -18.42
C SER A 556 -16.05 16.35 -17.11
N ASN A 557 -15.69 17.62 -16.96
CA ASN A 557 -15.25 18.19 -15.69
C ASN A 557 -16.34 18.16 -14.59
N ASP A 558 -17.63 18.02 -14.94
CA ASP A 558 -18.75 18.19 -14.01
C ASP A 558 -19.84 17.11 -14.07
N SER A 559 -19.76 16.14 -14.98
CA SER A 559 -20.82 15.14 -15.19
C SER A 559 -20.40 13.68 -14.93
N GLY A 560 -19.16 13.43 -14.50
CA GLY A 560 -18.64 12.07 -14.34
C GLY A 560 -18.27 11.43 -15.69
N VAL A 561 -18.62 10.16 -15.88
CA VAL A 561 -18.36 9.41 -17.12
C VAL A 561 -19.65 9.07 -17.85
N THR A 562 -19.65 9.19 -19.17
CA THR A 562 -20.75 8.79 -20.04
C THR A 562 -20.29 7.68 -20.98
N ALA A 563 -20.97 6.55 -20.95
CA ALA A 563 -20.84 5.48 -21.92
C ALA A 563 -21.78 5.73 -23.12
N MET A 564 -21.33 5.37 -24.31
CA MET A 564 -22.09 5.44 -25.54
C MET A 564 -21.91 4.15 -26.34
N ASN A 565 -23.03 3.54 -26.72
CA ASN A 565 -23.01 2.47 -27.71
C ASN A 565 -23.06 3.11 -29.11
N PRO A 566 -22.03 2.94 -29.95
CA PRO A 566 -21.94 3.60 -31.25
C PRO A 566 -22.85 3.00 -32.32
N GLU A 567 -23.33 1.75 -32.15
CA GLU A 567 -24.27 1.12 -33.07
C GLU A 567 -25.71 1.59 -32.82
N THR A 568 -26.10 1.73 -31.55
CA THR A 568 -27.46 2.13 -31.16
C THR A 568 -27.60 3.61 -30.85
N GLU A 569 -26.48 4.35 -30.76
CA GLU A 569 -26.39 5.75 -30.33
C GLU A 569 -27.09 6.03 -29.00
N THR A 570 -26.97 5.08 -28.05
CA THR A 570 -27.55 5.21 -26.71
C THR A 570 -26.48 5.62 -25.70
N PHE A 571 -26.87 6.48 -24.75
CA PHE A 571 -25.96 7.04 -23.75
C PHE A 571 -26.36 6.62 -22.33
N ALA A 572 -25.37 6.35 -21.50
CA ALA A 572 -25.55 6.08 -20.07
C ALA A 572 -24.53 6.87 -19.26
N THR A 573 -25.00 7.77 -18.39
CA THR A 573 -24.13 8.63 -17.57
C THR A 573 -24.05 8.13 -16.13
N TYR A 574 -22.83 8.01 -15.65
CA TYR A 574 -22.51 7.66 -14.27
C TYR A 574 -21.88 8.88 -13.59
N ALA A 575 -22.61 9.44 -12.62
CA ALA A 575 -22.24 10.65 -11.89
C ALA A 575 -22.27 10.39 -10.37
N HIS A 576 -22.14 11.45 -9.57
CA HIS A 576 -22.24 11.39 -8.12
C HIS A 576 -23.57 10.80 -7.65
N ALA A 577 -24.67 11.13 -8.36
CA ALA A 577 -25.98 10.55 -8.10
C ALA A 577 -26.02 9.01 -8.31
N SER A 578 -25.11 8.48 -9.13
CA SER A 578 -24.96 7.05 -9.42
C SER A 578 -23.97 6.33 -8.48
N GLY A 579 -23.29 7.07 -7.60
CA GLY A 579 -22.33 6.52 -6.63
C GLY A 579 -20.87 6.94 -6.81
N LEU A 580 -20.54 7.74 -7.83
CA LEU A 580 -19.18 8.29 -7.96
C LEU A 580 -18.86 9.25 -6.80
N PRO A 581 -17.64 9.21 -6.23
CA PRO A 581 -17.25 10.11 -5.14
C PRO A 581 -16.96 11.53 -5.62
N SER A 582 -16.78 11.74 -6.92
CA SER A 582 -16.62 13.03 -7.58
C SER A 582 -17.05 12.94 -9.05
N ASN A 583 -17.66 14.00 -9.57
CA ASN A 583 -17.93 14.15 -10.99
C ASN A 583 -16.70 14.60 -11.80
N ILE A 584 -15.65 15.05 -11.12
CA ILE A 584 -14.38 15.37 -11.76
C ILE A 584 -13.66 14.05 -11.99
N VAL A 585 -13.54 13.63 -13.25
CA VAL A 585 -12.87 12.40 -13.64
C VAL A 585 -11.60 12.75 -14.38
N ALA A 586 -10.46 12.28 -13.89
CA ALA A 586 -9.16 12.48 -14.51
C ALA A 586 -8.92 11.48 -15.66
N GLY A 587 -9.60 10.33 -15.63
CA GLY A 587 -9.56 9.31 -16.67
C GLY A 587 -10.05 7.96 -16.17
N MET A 588 -10.14 7.00 -17.08
CA MET A 588 -10.53 5.62 -16.77
C MET A 588 -9.76 4.62 -17.60
N VAL A 589 -9.66 3.39 -17.11
CA VAL A 589 -9.04 2.30 -17.86
C VAL A 589 -9.66 0.95 -17.52
N GLU A 590 -9.77 0.09 -18.54
CA GLU A 590 -10.29 -1.26 -18.43
C GLU A 590 -9.25 -2.22 -17.86
N ILE A 591 -9.64 -3.00 -16.85
CA ILE A 591 -8.80 -4.01 -16.19
C ILE A 591 -9.12 -5.42 -16.73
N SER A 592 -10.40 -5.62 -17.02
CA SER A 592 -11.01 -6.81 -17.58
C SER A 592 -12.32 -6.39 -18.26
N PRO A 593 -12.93 -7.23 -19.11
CA PRO A 593 -14.13 -6.88 -19.87
C PRO A 593 -15.16 -6.08 -19.07
N ASP A 594 -15.45 -6.49 -17.83
CA ASP A 594 -16.52 -5.87 -17.05
C ASP A 594 -16.06 -4.88 -15.97
N MET A 595 -14.75 -4.69 -15.80
CA MET A 595 -14.18 -3.95 -14.65
C MET A 595 -13.25 -2.83 -15.08
N PHE A 596 -13.48 -1.64 -14.50
CA PHE A 596 -12.73 -0.43 -14.80
C PHE A 596 -12.17 0.19 -13.53
N TRP A 597 -10.98 0.80 -13.65
CA TRP A 597 -10.54 1.82 -12.71
C TRP A 597 -10.94 3.19 -13.22
N ILE A 598 -11.54 4.00 -12.36
CA ILE A 598 -11.89 5.40 -12.65
C ILE A 598 -11.15 6.28 -11.65
N ALA A 599 -10.25 7.12 -12.15
CA ALA A 599 -9.48 8.07 -11.37
C ALA A 599 -10.28 9.37 -11.21
N THR A 600 -10.64 9.75 -9.97
CA THR A 600 -11.52 10.91 -9.74
C THR A 600 -10.84 12.02 -8.96
N GLY A 601 -11.50 13.18 -8.86
CA GLY A 601 -11.07 14.28 -8.00
C GLY A 601 -11.20 13.99 -6.49
N ASN A 602 -11.83 12.87 -6.09
CA ASN A 602 -12.01 12.50 -4.68
C ASN A 602 -12.01 10.98 -4.44
N GLY A 603 -11.02 10.28 -4.95
CA GLY A 603 -10.80 8.86 -4.73
C GLY A 603 -10.63 8.07 -6.02
N LEU A 604 -10.28 6.80 -5.87
CA LEU A 604 -10.16 5.84 -6.96
C LEU A 604 -11.38 4.91 -6.92
N VAL A 605 -12.02 4.64 -8.06
CA VAL A 605 -13.23 3.82 -8.12
C VAL A 605 -12.97 2.56 -8.93
N LEU A 606 -13.25 1.40 -8.34
CA LEU A 606 -13.41 0.15 -9.08
C LEU A 606 -14.86 0.03 -9.51
N PHE A 607 -15.09 0.10 -10.81
CA PHE A 607 -16.42 0.12 -11.42
C PHE A 607 -16.68 -1.19 -12.15
N ASP A 608 -17.79 -1.85 -11.82
CA ASP A 608 -18.33 -3.02 -12.52
C ASP A 608 -19.44 -2.55 -13.46
N ARG A 609 -19.23 -2.64 -14.78
CA ARG A 609 -20.21 -2.17 -15.77
C ARG A 609 -21.45 -3.05 -15.84
N THR A 610 -21.34 -4.34 -15.51
CA THR A 610 -22.44 -5.31 -15.61
C THR A 610 -23.46 -5.06 -14.52
N THR A 611 -22.98 -4.81 -13.30
CA THR A 611 -23.84 -4.52 -12.15
C THR A 611 -24.10 -3.04 -11.92
N GLY A 612 -23.27 -2.16 -12.51
CA GLY A 612 -23.24 -0.73 -12.22
C GLY A 612 -22.65 -0.42 -10.84
N SER A 613 -22.04 -1.39 -10.16
CA SER A 613 -21.53 -1.21 -8.79
C SER A 613 -20.21 -0.43 -8.77
N MET A 614 -20.05 0.40 -7.74
CA MET A 614 -18.88 1.26 -7.56
C MET A 614 -18.28 1.05 -6.18
N GLN A 615 -17.03 0.59 -6.15
CA GLN A 615 -16.25 0.50 -4.92
C GLN A 615 -15.22 1.65 -4.87
N VAL A 616 -15.39 2.53 -3.89
CA VAL A 616 -14.52 3.70 -3.70
C VAL A 616 -13.37 3.37 -2.75
N TYR A 617 -12.17 3.75 -3.17
CA TYR A 617 -10.93 3.74 -2.40
C TYR A 617 -10.48 5.18 -2.15
N THR A 618 -10.08 5.44 -0.90
CA THR A 618 -9.66 6.77 -0.41
C THR A 618 -8.37 6.66 0.40
N THR A 619 -7.91 7.77 0.98
CA THR A 619 -6.80 7.79 1.93
C THR A 619 -7.02 6.89 3.14
N ALA A 620 -8.27 6.70 3.56
CA ALA A 620 -8.61 5.74 4.61
C ALA A 620 -8.37 4.28 4.20
N ASP A 621 -8.37 3.99 2.90
CA ASP A 621 -8.14 2.67 2.33
C ASP A 621 -6.65 2.39 2.05
N GLY A 622 -5.78 3.37 2.30
CA GLY A 622 -4.34 3.30 2.06
C GLY A 622 -3.88 4.09 0.84
N LEU A 623 -4.79 4.79 0.12
CA LEU A 623 -4.33 5.70 -0.93
C LEU A 623 -3.50 6.83 -0.31
N PRO A 624 -2.42 7.26 -0.95
CA PRO A 624 -1.62 8.36 -0.43
C PRO A 624 -2.28 9.75 -0.68
N SER A 625 -3.35 9.81 -1.48
CA SER A 625 -4.20 11.00 -1.70
C SER A 625 -5.52 10.60 -2.35
N ASN A 626 -6.54 11.46 -2.24
CA ASN A 626 -7.82 11.31 -2.95
C ASN A 626 -7.86 12.04 -4.30
N GLN A 627 -6.84 12.84 -4.65
CA GLN A 627 -6.87 13.66 -5.87
C GLN A 627 -5.99 13.08 -6.97
N PHE A 628 -6.63 12.59 -8.04
CA PHE A 628 -5.96 12.18 -9.27
C PHE A 628 -5.98 13.33 -10.30
N SER A 629 -4.96 13.39 -11.15
CA SER A 629 -4.77 14.54 -12.05
C SER A 629 -4.40 14.20 -13.49
N ALA A 630 -4.23 12.91 -13.81
CA ALA A 630 -3.94 12.44 -15.15
C ALA A 630 -4.67 11.13 -15.42
N GLU A 631 -4.85 10.83 -16.71
CA GLU A 631 -5.43 9.58 -17.17
C GLU A 631 -4.58 8.38 -16.72
N PRO A 632 -5.22 7.29 -16.29
CA PRO A 632 -4.51 6.09 -15.89
C PRO A 632 -3.96 5.32 -17.09
N VAL A 633 -2.77 4.75 -16.94
CA VAL A 633 -2.08 4.00 -18.00
C VAL A 633 -1.96 2.54 -17.61
N VAL A 634 -2.34 1.63 -18.51
CA VAL A 634 -2.14 0.18 -18.33
C VAL A 634 -0.95 -0.29 -19.13
N PHE A 635 -0.08 -1.06 -18.47
CA PHE A 635 1.09 -1.71 -19.06
C PHE A 635 0.77 -3.15 -19.48
N ALA A 636 1.60 -3.70 -20.37
CA ALA A 636 1.44 -5.05 -20.89
C ALA A 636 1.47 -6.16 -19.80
N ASP A 637 2.13 -5.91 -18.67
CA ASP A 637 2.15 -6.81 -17.51
C ASP A 637 0.87 -6.71 -16.64
N GLY A 638 -0.09 -5.87 -17.03
CA GLY A 638 -1.33 -5.61 -16.30
C GLY A 638 -1.18 -4.63 -15.13
N THR A 639 -0.02 -4.00 -15.01
CA THR A 639 0.21 -2.91 -14.08
C THR A 639 -0.56 -1.66 -14.51
N VAL A 640 -1.22 -0.95 -13.58
CA VAL A 640 -1.93 0.30 -13.86
C VAL A 640 -1.28 1.47 -13.12
N TRP A 641 -0.91 2.53 -13.82
CA TRP A 641 -0.33 3.73 -13.25
C TRP A 641 -1.33 4.86 -13.17
N PHE A 642 -1.38 5.53 -12.02
CA PHE A 642 -2.22 6.70 -11.80
C PHE A 642 -1.37 7.93 -11.54
N GLY A 643 -1.57 8.99 -12.33
CA GLY A 643 -0.90 10.27 -12.12
C GLY A 643 -1.62 11.16 -11.10
N ARG A 644 -0.84 11.86 -10.28
CA ARG A 644 -1.37 12.76 -9.23
C ARG A 644 -0.56 14.04 -9.02
N ARG A 645 -0.98 14.84 -8.04
CA ARG A 645 -0.20 15.95 -7.49
C ARG A 645 1.12 15.47 -6.87
N ALA A 646 2.11 16.37 -6.84
CA ALA A 646 3.46 16.12 -6.35
C ALA A 646 4.29 15.08 -7.15
N ALA A 647 4.04 14.91 -8.45
CA ALA A 647 4.86 14.11 -9.35
C ALA A 647 5.06 12.65 -8.90
N TRP A 648 4.06 12.04 -8.27
CA TRP A 648 4.13 10.60 -7.98
C TRP A 648 3.19 9.87 -8.92
N CYS A 649 3.61 8.66 -9.26
CA CYS A 649 2.75 7.67 -9.85
C CYS A 649 2.42 6.63 -8.79
N PHE A 650 1.31 5.93 -8.98
CA PHE A 650 0.95 4.81 -8.15
C PHE A 650 0.66 3.61 -9.06
N CYS A 651 1.21 2.43 -8.74
CA CYS A 651 1.12 1.21 -9.52
C CYS A 651 0.18 0.19 -8.86
N LEU A 652 -0.93 -0.16 -9.52
CA LEU A 652 -1.69 -1.39 -9.21
C LEU A 652 -1.11 -2.53 -10.04
N ARG A 653 -0.45 -3.50 -9.42
CA ARG A 653 -0.34 -4.82 -10.06
C ARG A 653 -1.70 -5.49 -10.02
N LYS A 654 -2.10 -6.06 -11.16
CA LYS A 654 -3.34 -6.81 -11.37
C LYS A 654 -3.63 -7.74 -10.18
N VAL A 655 -4.49 -7.34 -9.26
CA VAL A 655 -5.08 -8.26 -8.27
C VAL A 655 -6.22 -8.97 -8.98
N ILE A 656 -5.88 -9.95 -9.82
CA ILE A 656 -6.79 -11.08 -10.04
C ILE A 656 -6.53 -12.02 -8.87
N CYS A 657 -7.18 -11.77 -7.74
CA CYS A 657 -7.49 -12.84 -6.80
C CYS A 657 -8.74 -12.49 -6.00
N CYS A 658 -9.79 -13.23 -6.30
CA CYS A 658 -11.05 -13.37 -5.57
C CYS A 658 -12.08 -12.24 -5.71
N ALA A 659 -12.80 -12.30 -6.83
CA ALA A 659 -14.26 -12.14 -6.87
C ALA A 659 -15.00 -13.25 -6.08
N ALA A 660 -14.49 -13.60 -4.89
CA ALA A 660 -15.12 -14.49 -3.94
C ALA A 660 -15.18 -13.74 -2.61
N ALA A 661 -16.29 -13.03 -2.41
CA ALA A 661 -16.74 -12.50 -1.13
C ALA A 661 -15.64 -11.84 -0.28
N VAL A 662 -15.30 -10.58 -0.57
CA VAL A 662 -15.02 -9.66 0.54
C VAL A 662 -16.37 -9.49 1.23
N PRO A 663 -16.61 -10.03 2.44
CA PRO A 663 -17.90 -9.87 3.08
C PRO A 663 -18.13 -8.37 3.27
N ALA A 664 -19.32 -7.90 2.91
CA ALA A 664 -19.77 -6.51 3.00
C ALA A 664 -19.83 -5.94 4.45
N LYS A 665 -19.08 -6.52 5.39
CA LYS A 665 -18.91 -6.08 6.78
C LYS A 665 -17.50 -6.41 7.29
N ARG A 666 -16.44 -5.94 6.63
CA ARG A 666 -15.25 -5.58 7.40
C ARG A 666 -15.66 -4.38 8.25
N ALA A 667 -15.59 -4.49 9.57
CA ALA A 667 -15.55 -3.31 10.42
C ALA A 667 -14.33 -2.53 9.96
N ARG A 668 -14.56 -1.52 9.10
CA ARG A 668 -13.52 -0.65 8.58
C ARG A 668 -12.99 0.09 9.80
N VAL A 669 -11.82 -0.28 10.29
CA VAL A 669 -11.04 0.64 11.12
C VAL A 669 -10.84 1.87 10.23
N ARG A 670 -11.52 2.97 10.54
CA ARG A 670 -11.34 4.23 9.83
C ARG A 670 -9.99 4.77 10.30
N PHE A 671 -9.01 4.73 9.41
CA PHE A 671 -7.68 5.29 9.62
C PHE A 671 -7.71 6.82 9.54
#